data_AF-A0AAV1B7P1-F1
#
_entry.id   AF-A0AAV1B7P1-F1
#
_cell.length_a   1.000
_cell.length_b   1.000
_cell.length_c   1.000
_cell.angle_alpha   90.00
_cell.angle_beta   90.00
_cell.angle_gamma   90.00
#
_symmetry.space_group_name_H-M   'P 1'
#
loop_
_entity.id
_entity.type
_entity.pdbx_description
1 polymer ?
#
loop_
_entity_poly.entity_id
_entity_poly.type
_entity_poly.pdbx_seq_one_letter_code
_entity_poly.pdbx_strand_id
1 'polypeptide(L)'
;MEGGGYRNTTGGRNGNRGGGGNGRGRGREFHRQQPSSSGVGGRGRGREFYQHQETSFDNGGGRGRGREFHQEQETSTGGGRGREFHQRQETSTGGGRGREFHQRQETSAGGGGGGGRGREFHQRQETSAGGGGRGRESHQQQETSAGGGGRGREFHRQQETSAGGGGGRGREFHQRQETTGGGGRGRELHQQEQTGAGGGGGGRTTSQSQNCWLRRPNVSPSFTNTSSSSTPPLPVTKHTNLQPQPQVQTHPLPDIGSLKVKEQPGESPTTRPIHRPDKGGTECIRRCKLHVNHFPVTYKPERTIMHYDIAVKPTFPLGNNSSPPKKISKFDLSLIRDKLLSERPLLLMTAYDGGTNIYSAGELPEETFTVEISRGEGERTVSYTVTIRLVNKLELRMLRDYIKGRAYSIPRDILQGMDLVVKENPARCTVALGRRFFPTNPTMKEMDLTGGIIAIGGFHHSLKTTAQGLSLCLDYSVLPFPKKMLVLDFLHERINNLNLNQFEKFRKVVEKELVGLKVNVTHRLTKQKYTIAGLTQKKTRDITFLCLDQEGQNPPISKYLTDYFEEKHSLNIEHKNIPCLIFRGRKTNYMPMELCVLVEGQRYPTDGLDFFASTKLKNMSVASPRDRKSSIELMMASPVGPHGGDILQDFGMDVIPSMTNVTGRVIEPPILKLGDPNGRSGTMELRLEKCHWNLVGRSMVDGKSVEHWGILDFTSQGSNHKFNHDQFVKDLKIKYNMLGIDMKDPVFYEESEMKKLGDYNSLSKLLERINRQPRLQFLLCVMDKRVEGYKRLKWIAETKVGIVTQCCLSPNANKGKDQYLTNLALKINAKIGGSNVELLNRIPHFENDRHVMFLGADVNHPGSQDKESPSIVAVVATVNWPAANRYAARVLAQAHRMEKILNFGDVCLDLVTHYAKLNKARPEKIVIFRDGVSESQFHMVLTEELKDLKTAFESINYFPSITLIVAQKRHQTRLFPVDANGVCTGNVFPGTVVDTNVVHPFEFDFYLCSHNGSLGTSKPTHYHVLWDENKFSSDDLQKLIYNLCFTFARCTRPVSLVPPVYYADLAAYRGRLYYEARKSAMRNDEVFAKLHPDTENIMFFV
;
A
#
# COMPACT_ATOMS: atom_id res chain seq x y z
N MET A 1 24.21 -63.02 4.73
CA MET A 1 22.79 -62.71 4.93
C MET A 1 22.34 -61.77 3.82
N GLU A 2 22.35 -62.17 2.53
CA GLU A 2 21.73 -63.34 1.83
C GLU A 2 20.29 -63.05 1.35
N GLY A 3 19.87 -63.45 0.14
CA GLY A 3 20.62 -64.11 -0.95
C GLY A 3 19.74 -64.48 -2.16
N GLY A 4 20.35 -64.91 -3.29
CA GLY A 4 19.68 -65.30 -4.55
C GLY A 4 19.27 -64.11 -5.44
N GLY A 5 19.17 -64.19 -6.78
CA GLY A 5 19.20 -65.29 -7.78
C GLY A 5 17.95 -65.15 -8.68
N TYR A 6 17.96 -65.09 -10.03
CA TYR A 6 18.69 -65.77 -11.12
C TYR A 6 18.99 -64.76 -12.28
N ARG A 7 20.08 -64.81 -13.08
CA ARG A 7 20.40 -65.68 -14.27
C ARG A 7 19.35 -65.65 -15.42
N ASN A 8 19.70 -65.63 -16.72
CA ASN A 8 20.94 -65.27 -17.47
C ASN A 8 20.72 -65.27 -19.02
N THR A 9 21.63 -64.66 -19.83
CA THR A 9 21.94 -64.96 -21.29
C THR A 9 20.81 -64.83 -22.35
N THR A 10 20.98 -64.61 -23.67
CA THR A 10 22.07 -64.30 -24.67
C THR A 10 21.40 -63.56 -25.88
N GLY A 11 21.99 -62.72 -26.74
CA GLY A 11 23.13 -62.92 -27.69
C GLY A 11 22.67 -63.63 -28.99
N GLY A 12 22.91 -63.17 -30.24
CA GLY A 12 23.51 -61.94 -30.80
C GLY A 12 23.90 -62.08 -32.31
N ARG A 13 24.61 -61.07 -32.88
CA ARG A 13 25.41 -61.03 -34.15
C ARG A 13 24.80 -60.71 -35.56
N ASN A 14 25.68 -60.06 -36.36
CA ASN A 14 25.77 -59.88 -37.83
C ASN A 14 24.77 -58.95 -38.56
N GLY A 15 25.19 -58.01 -39.44
CA GLY A 15 26.56 -57.48 -39.70
C GLY A 15 26.77 -56.75 -41.05
N ASN A 16 28.06 -56.40 -41.33
CA ASN A 16 28.70 -56.18 -42.66
C ASN A 16 28.85 -54.74 -43.28
N ARG A 17 30.12 -54.34 -43.57
CA ARG A 17 30.68 -53.39 -44.59
C ARG A 17 30.26 -51.88 -44.61
N GLY A 18 31.14 -50.92 -44.93
CA GLY A 18 32.62 -50.93 -45.06
C GLY A 18 33.27 -49.71 -45.79
N GLY A 19 34.52 -49.35 -45.45
CA GLY A 19 35.43 -48.41 -46.18
C GLY A 19 35.44 -46.93 -45.72
N GLY A 20 36.56 -46.18 -45.70
CA GLY A 20 37.98 -46.57 -45.80
C GLY A 20 39.01 -45.39 -45.89
N GLY A 21 40.10 -45.42 -45.10
CA GLY A 21 41.29 -44.52 -45.15
C GLY A 21 41.10 -43.10 -44.57
N ASN A 22 42.11 -42.33 -44.13
CA ASN A 22 43.54 -42.53 -43.76
C ASN A 22 43.98 -41.27 -42.93
N GLY A 23 44.89 -41.26 -41.95
CA GLY A 23 45.59 -42.32 -41.21
C GLY A 23 46.80 -41.78 -40.38
N ARG A 24 47.12 -42.43 -39.23
CA ARG A 24 48.34 -42.25 -38.36
C ARG A 24 48.49 -40.92 -37.58
N GLY A 25 48.96 -40.88 -36.32
CA GLY A 25 49.11 -41.94 -35.30
C GLY A 25 50.14 -41.67 -34.18
N ARG A 26 49.78 -42.00 -32.91
CA ARG A 26 50.58 -41.99 -31.65
C ARG A 26 50.98 -40.58 -31.13
N GLY A 27 50.99 -40.28 -29.82
CA GLY A 27 50.59 -41.04 -28.61
C GLY A 27 50.96 -40.28 -27.31
N ARG A 28 50.73 -40.86 -26.12
CA ARG A 28 51.05 -40.33 -24.76
C ARG A 28 50.24 -39.11 -24.29
N GLU A 29 50.31 -38.65 -23.02
CA GLU A 29 50.14 -39.27 -21.68
C GLU A 29 50.22 -38.15 -20.61
N PHE A 30 49.63 -38.38 -19.42
CA PHE A 30 49.91 -37.80 -18.08
C PHE A 30 50.37 -36.33 -17.83
N HIS A 31 49.83 -35.80 -16.72
CA HIS A 31 50.48 -34.84 -15.77
C HIS A 31 50.71 -33.38 -16.24
N ARG A 32 50.97 -32.38 -15.35
CA ARG A 32 50.60 -32.09 -13.94
C ARG A 32 51.11 -30.65 -13.61
N GLN A 33 50.58 -30.05 -12.55
CA GLN A 33 51.10 -28.87 -11.81
C GLN A 33 50.83 -27.46 -12.40
N GLN A 34 50.48 -26.56 -11.46
CA GLN A 34 50.77 -25.11 -11.42
C GLN A 34 52.31 -24.90 -11.32
N PRO A 35 52.94 -23.71 -11.60
CA PRO A 35 52.62 -22.49 -10.83
C PRO A 35 52.97 -21.08 -11.40
N SER A 36 52.52 -20.09 -10.63
CA SER A 36 53.19 -18.81 -10.24
C SER A 36 53.96 -17.91 -11.22
N SER A 37 53.63 -16.62 -11.11
CA SER A 37 54.53 -15.44 -10.94
C SER A 37 55.47 -14.96 -12.06
N SER A 38 55.40 -13.64 -12.30
CA SER A 38 56.49 -12.68 -12.69
C SER A 38 57.41 -12.99 -13.88
N GLY A 39 57.72 -12.05 -14.78
CA GLY A 39 57.31 -10.64 -14.90
C GLY A 39 58.31 -9.80 -15.72
N VAL A 40 57.99 -8.52 -15.96
CA VAL A 40 58.89 -7.42 -16.39
C VAL A 40 59.65 -7.56 -17.74
N GLY A 41 59.22 -6.76 -18.73
CA GLY A 41 60.06 -6.26 -19.84
C GLY A 41 60.21 -7.16 -21.08
N GLY A 42 60.36 -6.63 -22.31
CA GLY A 42 60.24 -5.23 -22.75
C GLY A 42 60.73 -4.96 -24.18
N ARG A 43 60.26 -3.84 -24.78
CA ARG A 43 60.61 -3.26 -26.12
C ARG A 43 60.07 -4.01 -27.35
N GLY A 44 59.59 -3.28 -28.38
CA GLY A 44 59.00 -3.88 -29.59
C GLY A 44 58.75 -3.00 -30.85
N ARG A 45 58.54 -1.68 -30.71
CA ARG A 45 58.21 -0.68 -31.79
C ARG A 45 56.77 -0.77 -32.37
N GLY A 46 56.15 0.38 -32.64
CA GLY A 46 54.75 0.45 -33.14
C GLY A 46 54.23 1.78 -33.73
N ARG A 47 55.00 2.89 -33.69
CA ARG A 47 54.64 4.27 -34.12
C ARG A 47 53.55 4.97 -33.27
N GLU A 48 53.44 6.28 -33.47
CA GLU A 48 53.11 7.28 -32.43
C GLU A 48 52.11 8.36 -32.89
N PHE A 49 51.51 9.03 -31.89
CA PHE A 49 50.96 10.42 -31.71
C PHE A 49 51.07 11.46 -32.88
N TYR A 50 50.37 12.61 -32.92
CA TYR A 50 49.75 13.53 -31.93
C TYR A 50 48.41 14.13 -32.47
N GLN A 51 47.95 15.32 -32.05
CA GLN A 51 47.17 15.62 -30.82
C GLN A 51 46.76 17.13 -30.79
N HIS A 52 45.50 17.48 -30.45
CA HIS A 52 44.96 18.87 -30.36
C HIS A 52 45.00 19.65 -31.71
N GLN A 53 44.49 20.90 -31.90
CA GLN A 53 43.87 21.89 -30.99
C GLN A 53 42.71 22.69 -31.66
N GLU A 54 42.47 23.95 -31.27
CA GLU A 54 41.24 24.75 -31.41
C GLU A 54 41.14 25.63 -32.70
N THR A 55 40.11 26.50 -32.76
CA THR A 55 39.97 27.78 -33.52
C THR A 55 39.26 27.85 -34.90
N SER A 56 37.98 28.29 -34.87
CA SER A 56 37.34 29.45 -35.57
C SER A 56 37.51 29.79 -37.08
N PHE A 57 36.45 30.45 -37.62
CA PHE A 57 36.34 31.18 -38.92
C PHE A 57 36.29 30.32 -40.21
N ASP A 58 35.65 30.71 -41.33
CA ASP A 58 34.47 31.56 -41.57
C ASP A 58 33.84 31.26 -42.96
N ASN A 59 32.65 31.83 -43.25
CA ASN A 59 31.98 32.09 -44.54
C ASN A 59 32.51 31.50 -45.88
N GLY A 60 31.56 30.96 -46.69
CA GLY A 60 31.31 31.57 -48.02
C GLY A 60 31.15 30.66 -49.28
N GLY A 61 29.92 30.56 -49.82
CA GLY A 61 29.62 30.10 -51.20
C GLY A 61 29.64 28.57 -51.43
N GLY A 62 28.89 27.97 -52.36
CA GLY A 62 28.02 28.45 -53.45
C GLY A 62 28.36 27.71 -54.77
N ARG A 63 27.48 27.33 -55.70
CA ARG A 63 26.02 27.51 -55.93
C ARG A 63 25.48 26.31 -56.75
N GLY A 64 24.16 26.03 -56.74
CA GLY A 64 23.55 24.99 -57.61
C GLY A 64 22.04 25.19 -57.86
N ARG A 65 21.68 25.64 -59.06
CA ARG A 65 20.34 26.02 -59.58
C ARG A 65 19.29 24.89 -59.50
N GLY A 66 17.96 25.12 -59.49
CA GLY A 66 17.16 26.36 -59.51
C GLY A 66 15.74 26.17 -60.11
N ARG A 67 14.89 27.22 -60.05
CA ARG A 67 13.46 27.34 -60.49
C ARG A 67 12.39 26.78 -59.52
N GLU A 68 11.45 27.55 -58.92
CA GLU A 68 10.50 28.63 -59.36
C GLU A 68 9.15 28.02 -59.84
N PHE A 69 7.94 28.58 -59.60
CA PHE A 69 7.52 30.00 -59.51
C PHE A 69 6.44 30.30 -58.41
N HIS A 70 6.60 31.43 -57.68
CA HIS A 70 5.69 32.60 -57.47
C HIS A 70 4.23 32.45 -56.95
N GLN A 71 3.54 33.45 -56.34
CA GLN A 71 3.79 34.74 -55.61
C GLN A 71 2.40 35.09 -54.95
N GLU A 72 2.15 35.86 -53.87
CA GLU A 72 2.51 37.21 -53.33
C GLU A 72 2.44 37.15 -51.77
N GLN A 73 3.08 37.99 -50.92
CA GLN A 73 3.14 39.47 -50.78
C GLN A 73 1.77 40.10 -50.42
N GLU A 74 1.60 41.03 -49.47
CA GLU A 74 2.50 42.03 -48.82
C GLU A 74 2.20 42.27 -47.30
N THR A 75 3.22 42.48 -46.45
CA THR A 75 3.66 43.73 -45.74
C THR A 75 2.92 44.13 -44.44
N SER A 76 3.34 45.25 -43.83
CA SER A 76 3.05 45.66 -42.45
C SER A 76 2.97 47.18 -42.29
N THR A 77 2.06 47.68 -41.45
CA THR A 77 2.26 48.86 -40.57
C THR A 77 1.06 49.02 -39.62
N GLY A 78 1.18 49.85 -38.58
CA GLY A 78 0.14 50.00 -37.54
C GLY A 78 -0.49 51.40 -37.45
N GLY A 79 -1.35 51.60 -36.45
CA GLY A 79 -1.84 52.93 -36.04
C GLY A 79 -3.36 53.02 -35.83
N GLY A 80 -3.80 54.15 -35.25
CA GLY A 80 -5.17 54.65 -35.41
C GLY A 80 -6.14 54.44 -34.24
N ARG A 81 -6.62 55.54 -33.65
CA ARG A 81 -7.70 55.57 -32.64
C ARG A 81 -9.08 55.81 -33.30
N GLY A 82 -10.08 55.00 -32.93
CA GLY A 82 -11.33 55.46 -32.30
C GLY A 82 -12.49 56.11 -33.09
N ARG A 83 -13.71 55.89 -32.53
CA ARG A 83 -15.00 56.64 -32.66
C ARG A 83 -15.78 56.54 -33.99
N GLU A 84 -17.03 56.03 -33.95
CA GLU A 84 -18.34 56.76 -33.96
C GLU A 84 -18.83 57.09 -35.41
N PHE A 85 -20.12 57.22 -35.79
CA PHE A 85 -21.43 57.32 -35.09
C PHE A 85 -22.64 56.88 -36.00
N HIS A 86 -23.78 56.51 -35.39
CA HIS A 86 -25.17 56.51 -35.92
C HIS A 86 -25.57 55.56 -37.08
N GLN A 87 -26.87 55.26 -37.37
CA GLN A 87 -28.20 55.86 -37.04
C GLN A 87 -29.27 54.73 -36.83
N ARG A 88 -30.09 54.68 -35.75
CA ARG A 88 -31.53 55.11 -35.57
C ARG A 88 -32.56 54.36 -36.46
N GLN A 89 -33.83 54.05 -36.10
CA GLN A 89 -34.82 54.51 -35.08
C GLN A 89 -35.61 53.29 -34.44
N GLU A 90 -36.04 53.33 -33.16
CA GLU A 90 -37.43 53.58 -32.60
C GLU A 90 -38.48 52.46 -32.89
N THR A 91 -39.43 52.05 -32.03
CA THR A 91 -40.16 52.65 -30.87
C THR A 91 -40.30 51.64 -29.69
N SER A 92 -40.26 52.03 -28.40
CA SER A 92 -41.36 52.40 -27.45
C SER A 92 -42.34 51.24 -27.09
N THR A 93 -42.87 50.99 -25.87
CA THR A 93 -42.83 51.59 -24.50
C THR A 93 -42.88 50.44 -23.44
N GLY A 94 -42.70 50.61 -22.11
CA GLY A 94 -42.31 51.75 -21.27
C GLY A 94 -42.37 51.43 -19.76
N GLY A 95 -41.71 52.25 -18.91
CA GLY A 95 -41.75 52.19 -17.44
C GLY A 95 -40.79 51.18 -16.77
N GLY A 96 -40.03 51.51 -15.72
CA GLY A 96 -39.75 52.81 -15.10
C GLY A 96 -38.87 52.64 -13.85
N ARG A 97 -37.86 53.50 -13.62
CA ARG A 97 -37.04 53.50 -12.39
C ARG A 97 -36.53 54.89 -11.99
N GLY A 98 -36.83 55.25 -10.74
CA GLY A 98 -36.37 56.44 -10.01
C GLY A 98 -37.41 56.75 -8.91
N ARG A 99 -37.12 57.54 -7.87
CA ARG A 99 -35.85 57.92 -7.22
C ARG A 99 -36.26 58.63 -5.91
N GLU A 100 -35.34 58.71 -4.93
CA GLU A 100 -35.29 59.76 -3.89
C GLU A 100 -36.27 59.78 -2.69
N PHE A 101 -35.64 59.96 -1.51
CA PHE A 101 -36.02 60.62 -0.24
C PHE A 101 -37.46 60.71 0.30
N HIS A 102 -37.62 60.35 1.58
CA HIS A 102 -37.83 61.23 2.77
C HIS A 102 -37.97 60.31 4.03
N GLN A 103 -37.70 60.66 5.31
CA GLN A 103 -36.86 61.68 5.96
C GLN A 103 -36.79 61.38 7.49
N ARG A 104 -35.98 62.15 8.25
CA ARG A 104 -35.90 62.25 9.73
C ARG A 104 -35.18 61.09 10.44
N GLN A 105 -34.06 61.34 11.13
CA GLN A 105 -33.84 62.07 12.41
C GLN A 105 -34.34 61.26 13.63
N GLU A 106 -33.52 60.96 14.65
CA GLU A 106 -32.09 61.27 14.87
C GLU A 106 -31.44 60.18 15.78
N THR A 107 -30.31 60.27 16.51
CA THR A 107 -29.53 61.41 17.06
C THR A 107 -28.01 61.07 17.19
N SER A 108 -27.25 62.04 17.69
CA SER A 108 -25.87 62.10 18.20
C SER A 108 -25.22 60.87 18.90
N ALA A 109 -23.89 60.78 19.05
CA ALA A 109 -22.75 61.43 18.36
C ALA A 109 -21.38 60.87 18.83
N GLY A 110 -20.37 60.88 17.93
CA GLY A 110 -18.92 60.87 18.24
C GLY A 110 -18.28 59.52 18.66
N GLY A 111 -17.02 59.23 18.31
CA GLY A 111 -16.16 59.90 17.33
C GLY A 111 -14.66 59.53 17.41
N GLY A 112 -14.04 59.23 16.25
CA GLY A 112 -12.61 59.44 15.98
C GLY A 112 -11.57 58.41 16.49
N GLY A 113 -10.36 58.53 15.93
CA GLY A 113 -9.09 58.07 16.55
C GLY A 113 -8.60 56.68 16.15
N GLY A 114 -7.45 56.61 15.45
CA GLY A 114 -6.74 55.36 15.19
C GLY A 114 -5.28 55.37 15.68
N GLY A 115 -4.58 54.25 15.49
CA GLY A 115 -3.12 54.13 15.64
C GLY A 115 -2.63 53.50 16.95
N GLY A 116 -1.31 53.30 17.04
CA GLY A 116 -0.61 53.04 18.30
C GLY A 116 -0.13 51.60 18.54
N ARG A 117 1.20 51.43 18.59
CA ARG A 117 1.87 50.26 19.17
C ARG A 117 1.79 50.31 20.70
N GLY A 118 1.78 49.17 21.39
CA GLY A 118 1.93 49.11 22.86
C GLY A 118 2.29 47.72 23.37
N ARG A 119 2.90 47.64 24.55
CA ARG A 119 3.28 46.39 25.24
C ARG A 119 2.81 46.39 26.70
N GLU A 120 2.84 45.19 27.29
CA GLU A 120 3.16 44.91 28.71
C GLU A 120 2.16 45.30 29.82
N PHE A 121 1.42 44.26 30.25
CA PHE A 121 1.38 43.71 31.62
C PHE A 121 0.68 44.42 32.80
N HIS A 122 0.12 43.57 33.68
CA HIS A 122 -0.41 43.82 35.04
C HIS A 122 -1.69 44.69 35.17
N GLN A 123 -2.61 44.46 36.13
CA GLN A 123 -2.98 43.25 36.91
C GLN A 123 -4.33 43.52 37.64
N ARG A 124 -4.89 42.49 38.31
CA ARG A 124 -5.94 42.54 39.36
C ARG A 124 -7.40 42.73 38.88
N GLN A 125 -8.41 42.17 39.57
CA GLN A 125 -8.41 41.05 40.54
C GLN A 125 -9.81 40.43 40.64
N GLU A 126 -9.87 39.09 40.68
CA GLU A 126 -10.73 38.25 41.53
C GLU A 126 -10.22 36.80 41.32
N THR A 127 -9.33 36.24 42.15
CA THR A 127 -9.54 35.62 43.49
C THR A 127 -10.58 34.49 43.49
N SER A 128 -10.35 33.27 44.00
CA SER A 128 -9.17 32.54 44.54
C SER A 128 -9.71 31.20 45.10
N ALA A 129 -9.01 30.07 45.27
CA ALA A 129 -7.71 29.51 44.85
C ALA A 129 -7.92 27.96 44.83
N GLY A 130 -7.16 27.11 44.13
CA GLY A 130 -5.77 26.71 44.41
C GLY A 130 -5.72 25.57 45.45
N GLY A 131 -4.98 24.47 45.28
CA GLY A 131 -4.12 24.04 44.16
C GLY A 131 -3.36 22.75 44.54
N GLY A 132 -2.42 22.30 43.69
CA GLY A 132 -1.51 21.18 44.01
C GLY A 132 -1.51 20.05 42.97
N GLY A 133 -0.48 20.01 42.12
CA GLY A 133 -0.32 18.97 41.10
C GLY A 133 0.69 17.89 41.50
N ARG A 134 0.51 16.68 40.95
CA ARG A 134 1.59 15.69 40.79
C ARG A 134 1.52 15.13 39.37
N GLY A 135 2.65 15.15 38.65
CA GLY A 135 2.76 14.50 37.36
C GLY A 135 2.72 12.98 37.51
N ARG A 136 2.10 12.30 36.54
CA ARG A 136 2.30 10.86 36.28
C ARG A 136 2.89 10.74 34.89
N GLU A 137 4.15 10.35 34.81
CA GLU A 137 4.79 9.98 33.55
C GLU A 137 4.25 8.62 33.10
N SER A 138 3.29 8.64 32.17
CA SER A 138 2.85 7.43 31.50
C SER A 138 3.93 6.98 30.52
N HIS A 139 4.78 6.03 30.93
CA HIS A 139 5.76 5.38 30.06
C HIS A 139 5.06 4.57 28.96
N GLN A 140 4.70 5.25 27.86
CA GLN A 140 4.30 4.63 26.61
C GLN A 140 5.46 4.83 25.62
N GLN A 141 6.17 3.75 25.31
CA GLN A 141 7.35 3.79 24.44
C GLN A 141 6.94 4.17 23.02
N GLN A 142 7.09 5.45 22.67
CA GLN A 142 7.02 5.89 21.28
C GLN A 142 8.31 5.48 20.57
N GLU A 143 8.31 4.30 19.93
CA GLU A 143 9.24 4.02 18.83
C GLU A 143 9.09 5.15 17.79
N THR A 144 10.08 6.04 17.70
CA THR A 144 10.00 7.16 16.76
C THR A 144 10.21 6.65 15.35
N SER A 145 9.12 6.28 14.67
CA SER A 145 9.07 5.73 13.31
C SER A 145 9.55 6.76 12.26
N ALA A 146 10.86 6.99 12.23
CA ALA A 146 11.48 8.08 11.50
C ALA A 146 11.46 7.85 9.98
N GLY A 147 10.84 8.77 9.25
CA GLY A 147 10.98 8.82 7.79
C GLY A 147 10.09 7.85 7.00
N GLY A 148 8.96 7.41 7.58
CA GLY A 148 7.87 6.73 6.85
C GLY A 148 7.14 7.65 5.85
N GLY A 149 7.89 8.34 4.99
CA GLY A 149 7.36 9.31 4.03
C GLY A 149 6.35 8.67 3.09
N GLY A 150 5.26 9.38 2.84
CA GLY A 150 4.07 8.86 2.19
C GLY A 150 4.33 7.93 1.02
N ARG A 151 3.76 6.74 1.09
CA ARG A 151 2.88 6.31 0.00
C ARG A 151 1.48 6.66 0.49
N GLY A 152 0.64 7.24 -0.36
CA GLY A 152 -0.80 7.25 -0.07
C GLY A 152 -1.34 5.82 -0.01
N ARG A 153 -2.65 5.65 0.21
CA ARG A 153 -3.33 4.45 -0.28
C ARG A 153 -3.40 4.56 -1.82
N GLU A 154 -2.26 4.38 -2.48
CA GLU A 154 -2.19 4.06 -3.91
C GLU A 154 -2.86 2.71 -4.10
N PHE A 155 -4.18 2.75 -4.28
CA PHE A 155 -4.93 1.57 -4.66
C PHE A 155 -4.29 1.00 -5.91
N HIS A 156 -3.91 -0.28 -5.83
CA HIS A 156 -3.71 -1.07 -7.04
C HIS A 156 -5.05 -1.19 -7.77
N ARG A 157 -5.36 -0.15 -8.56
CA ARG A 157 -5.89 -0.37 -9.89
C ARG A 157 -4.93 -1.34 -10.56
N GLN A 158 -5.33 -2.62 -10.54
CA GLN A 158 -5.36 -3.35 -11.79
C GLN A 158 -6.20 -2.49 -12.74
N GLN A 159 -5.53 -1.62 -13.49
CA GLN A 159 -6.11 -1.11 -14.72
C GLN A 159 -6.37 -2.34 -15.57
N GLU A 160 -7.62 -2.57 -15.94
CA GLU A 160 -7.96 -3.53 -16.97
C GLU A 160 -7.41 -2.96 -18.27
N THR A 161 -6.16 -3.30 -18.58
CA THR A 161 -5.54 -3.00 -19.87
C THR A 161 -6.15 -3.90 -20.92
N SER A 162 -7.40 -3.60 -21.29
CA SER A 162 -7.99 -4.07 -22.52
C SER A 162 -7.05 -3.65 -23.66
N ALA A 163 -6.44 -4.62 -24.33
CA ALA A 163 -5.60 -4.34 -25.49
C ALA A 163 -6.42 -3.56 -26.54
N GLY A 164 -5.80 -2.57 -27.18
CA GLY A 164 -6.47 -1.79 -28.22
C GLY A 164 -5.85 -0.43 -28.51
N GLY A 165 -4.99 -0.38 -29.54
CA GLY A 165 -4.84 0.79 -30.40
C GLY A 165 -3.82 1.84 -29.97
N GLY A 166 -2.58 1.69 -30.47
CA GLY A 166 -1.64 2.78 -30.71
C GLY A 166 -0.83 2.41 -31.95
N GLY A 167 -1.02 3.12 -33.06
CA GLY A 167 -0.46 2.75 -34.36
C GLY A 167 1.00 3.17 -34.53
N GLY A 168 1.83 2.33 -35.16
CA GLY A 168 3.24 2.61 -35.41
C GLY A 168 3.89 1.57 -36.33
N ARG A 169 3.93 1.88 -37.63
CA ARG A 169 4.57 1.21 -38.78
C ARG A 169 5.44 -0.03 -38.48
N GLY A 170 5.11 -1.14 -39.12
CA GLY A 170 5.72 -2.45 -38.87
C GLY A 170 7.13 -2.67 -39.45
N ARG A 171 7.68 -3.83 -39.09
CA ARG A 171 8.65 -4.61 -39.86
C ARG A 171 8.27 -6.08 -39.74
N GLU A 172 8.45 -6.82 -40.82
CA GLU A 172 8.04 -8.22 -40.94
C GLU A 172 9.06 -9.16 -40.28
N PHE A 173 8.57 -10.29 -39.78
CA PHE A 173 9.38 -11.51 -39.66
C PHE A 173 8.47 -12.72 -39.95
N HIS A 174 8.87 -13.55 -40.92
CA HIS A 174 8.13 -14.74 -41.30
C HIS A 174 8.15 -15.81 -40.19
N GLN A 175 7.05 -16.54 -40.06
CA GLN A 175 7.13 -17.97 -39.75
C GLN A 175 6.12 -18.74 -40.62
N ARG A 176 6.49 -19.98 -40.99
CA ARG A 176 5.85 -20.72 -42.07
C ARG A 176 4.49 -21.29 -41.68
N GLN A 177 3.57 -21.32 -42.64
CA GLN A 177 2.48 -22.29 -42.66
C GLN A 177 3.01 -23.62 -43.21
N GLU A 178 2.51 -24.73 -42.67
CA GLU A 178 2.46 -26.02 -43.38
C GLU A 178 0.99 -26.40 -43.57
N THR A 179 0.67 -27.05 -44.70
CA THR A 179 -0.70 -27.13 -45.22
C THR A 179 -1.10 -28.55 -45.61
N THR A 180 -2.18 -29.06 -45.02
CA THR A 180 -3.01 -30.16 -45.55
C THR A 180 -4.47 -29.93 -45.11
N GLY A 181 -5.51 -30.23 -45.90
CA GLY A 181 -5.52 -30.60 -47.32
C GLY A 181 -6.90 -31.11 -47.79
N GLY A 182 -7.67 -30.28 -48.52
CA GLY A 182 -8.97 -30.65 -49.13
C GLY A 182 -10.17 -30.75 -48.14
N GLY A 183 -11.43 -30.71 -48.58
CA GLY A 183 -11.96 -30.37 -49.92
C GLY A 183 -13.30 -31.06 -50.24
N GLY A 184 -14.36 -30.31 -50.54
CA GLY A 184 -15.66 -30.87 -50.99
C GLY A 184 -16.83 -29.89 -51.02
N ARG A 185 -17.75 -30.04 -51.99
CA ARG A 185 -19.04 -29.32 -52.14
C ARG A 185 -20.14 -30.36 -52.44
N GLY A 186 -21.38 -30.16 -51.98
CA GLY A 186 -22.50 -31.05 -52.32
C GLY A 186 -23.88 -30.49 -51.90
N ARG A 187 -24.83 -30.46 -52.85
CA ARG A 187 -26.11 -29.73 -52.81
C ARG A 187 -27.26 -30.49 -52.11
N GLU A 188 -28.19 -29.70 -51.56
CA GLU A 188 -29.66 -29.72 -51.72
C GLU A 188 -30.40 -31.08 -51.94
N LEU A 189 -31.42 -31.36 -51.10
CA LEU A 189 -32.84 -31.27 -51.51
C LEU A 189 -33.82 -31.29 -50.31
N HIS A 190 -35.13 -31.25 -50.58
CA HIS A 190 -36.22 -30.82 -49.69
C HIS A 190 -37.30 -31.93 -49.49
N GLN A 191 -38.39 -31.61 -48.75
CA GLN A 191 -39.71 -32.32 -48.68
C GLN A 191 -39.80 -33.63 -47.84
N GLN A 192 -40.93 -34.01 -47.23
CA GLN A 192 -42.11 -33.27 -46.69
C GLN A 192 -42.88 -34.13 -45.65
N GLU A 193 -43.92 -33.56 -45.03
CA GLU A 193 -45.15 -34.21 -44.47
C GLU A 193 -45.13 -35.21 -43.30
N GLN A 194 -45.43 -34.67 -42.10
CA GLN A 194 -46.70 -34.79 -41.35
C GLN A 194 -47.47 -36.13 -41.12
N THR A 195 -48.14 -36.16 -39.95
CA THR A 195 -49.29 -36.98 -39.48
C THR A 195 -49.07 -38.43 -39.02
N GLY A 196 -49.98 -38.88 -38.13
CA GLY A 196 -50.06 -40.25 -37.58
C GLY A 196 -50.20 -40.29 -36.05
N ALA A 197 -51.35 -40.73 -35.52
CA ALA A 197 -51.60 -40.82 -34.07
C ALA A 197 -52.49 -42.00 -33.68
N GLY A 198 -52.31 -42.52 -32.45
CA GLY A 198 -53.07 -43.64 -31.87
C GLY A 198 -52.43 -45.03 -32.09
N GLY A 199 -52.68 -46.05 -31.27
CA GLY A 199 -53.40 -46.04 -29.97
C GLY A 199 -53.81 -47.43 -29.47
N GLY A 200 -53.51 -47.75 -28.20
CA GLY A 200 -53.92 -49.00 -27.50
C GLY A 200 -53.07 -50.25 -27.80
N GLY A 201 -53.02 -51.28 -26.93
CA GLY A 201 -53.57 -51.37 -25.57
C GLY A 201 -53.43 -52.77 -24.93
N GLY A 202 -53.51 -52.84 -23.59
CA GLY A 202 -53.58 -54.08 -22.78
C GLY A 202 -52.24 -54.57 -22.17
N GLY A 203 -52.20 -55.19 -20.97
CA GLY A 203 -53.22 -55.23 -19.90
C GLY A 203 -53.08 -56.36 -18.85
N ARG A 204 -53.15 -56.01 -17.54
CA ARG A 204 -53.26 -56.91 -16.34
C ARG A 204 -52.05 -57.86 -16.10
N THR A 205 -51.76 -58.40 -14.91
CA THR A 205 -52.33 -58.43 -13.54
C THR A 205 -51.24 -57.96 -12.51
N THR A 206 -51.41 -57.71 -11.19
CA THR A 206 -52.22 -58.34 -10.11
C THR A 206 -52.60 -57.36 -8.96
N SER A 207 -53.62 -57.79 -8.20
CA SER A 207 -54.07 -57.48 -6.81
C SER A 207 -53.00 -57.12 -5.74
N GLN A 208 -53.26 -56.57 -4.53
CA GLN A 208 -54.40 -55.99 -3.76
C GLN A 208 -53.79 -55.47 -2.41
N SER A 209 -54.56 -55.16 -1.36
CA SER A 209 -55.20 -53.87 -1.00
C SER A 209 -55.65 -53.90 0.49
N GLN A 210 -56.15 -52.77 1.05
CA GLN A 210 -56.82 -52.67 2.38
C GLN A 210 -55.91 -52.80 3.65
N ASN A 211 -56.25 -52.26 4.85
CA ASN A 211 -57.22 -51.22 5.24
C ASN A 211 -56.85 -50.49 6.56
N CYS A 212 -57.68 -49.51 6.97
CA CYS A 212 -57.58 -48.71 8.21
C CYS A 212 -58.30 -49.37 9.43
N TRP A 213 -58.69 -48.55 10.43
CA TRP A 213 -59.43 -48.83 11.70
C TRP A 213 -58.57 -49.13 12.95
N LEU A 214 -58.94 -48.78 14.20
CA LEU A 214 -60.14 -48.09 14.74
C LEU A 214 -59.90 -47.47 16.16
N ARG A 215 -60.28 -46.20 16.41
CA ARG A 215 -61.20 -45.72 17.50
C ARG A 215 -61.16 -44.20 17.79
N ARG A 216 -62.24 -43.74 18.43
CA ARG A 216 -62.61 -42.41 19.00
C ARG A 216 -63.26 -42.70 20.40
N PRO A 217 -63.63 -41.73 21.29
CA PRO A 217 -64.13 -40.37 21.00
C PRO A 217 -63.78 -39.22 21.99
N ASN A 218 -64.33 -38.03 21.67
CA ASN A 218 -64.73 -36.84 22.45
C ASN A 218 -64.32 -36.68 23.94
N VAL A 219 -64.00 -35.43 24.33
CA VAL A 219 -64.87 -34.50 25.10
C VAL A 219 -64.25 -33.09 25.14
N SER A 220 -65.10 -32.05 25.16
CA SER A 220 -64.78 -30.69 25.63
C SER A 220 -65.79 -30.33 26.74
N PRO A 221 -65.39 -29.62 27.83
CA PRO A 221 -65.67 -28.17 27.86
C PRO A 221 -64.66 -27.34 28.69
N SER A 222 -64.97 -26.05 28.88
CA SER A 222 -64.18 -25.03 29.58
C SER A 222 -64.85 -24.50 30.87
N PHE A 223 -64.08 -24.33 31.95
CA PHE A 223 -64.34 -23.46 33.13
C PHE A 223 -62.96 -23.12 33.76
N THR A 224 -62.47 -21.88 33.87
CA THR A 224 -62.77 -20.75 34.80
C THR A 224 -62.46 -20.95 36.29
N ASN A 225 -61.74 -19.97 36.88
CA ASN A 225 -61.78 -19.54 38.30
C ASN A 225 -61.19 -20.51 39.37
N THR A 226 -60.66 -20.09 40.54
CA THR A 226 -60.42 -18.74 41.14
C THR A 226 -59.40 -18.80 42.30
N SER A 227 -58.82 -17.63 42.68
CA SER A 227 -58.48 -17.20 44.07
C SER A 227 -57.40 -17.94 44.90
N SER A 228 -56.70 -17.33 45.89
CA SER A 228 -56.36 -15.92 46.21
C SER A 228 -55.38 -15.84 47.42
N SER A 229 -55.04 -14.61 47.87
CA SER A 229 -54.36 -14.24 49.15
C SER A 229 -52.82 -14.47 49.22
N SER A 230 -52.01 -13.62 49.89
CA SER A 230 -52.29 -12.29 50.49
C SER A 230 -51.06 -11.36 50.63
N THR A 231 -51.39 -10.07 50.70
CA THR A 231 -50.69 -8.81 51.06
C THR A 231 -50.15 -8.73 52.51
N PRO A 232 -49.43 -7.67 53.01
CA PRO A 232 -48.80 -6.47 52.39
C PRO A 232 -47.32 -6.19 52.94
N PRO A 233 -46.75 -4.98 53.28
CA PRO A 233 -45.29 -4.74 53.16
C PRO A 233 -44.56 -3.96 54.31
N LEU A 234 -43.32 -3.47 54.06
CA LEU A 234 -42.57 -2.42 54.80
C LEU A 234 -42.07 -2.77 56.24
N PRO A 235 -41.20 -1.96 56.94
CA PRO A 235 -40.63 -0.65 56.60
C PRO A 235 -39.08 -0.51 56.75
N VAL A 236 -38.62 0.75 56.67
CA VAL A 236 -37.22 1.25 56.76
C VAL A 236 -36.80 1.58 58.20
N THR A 237 -35.50 1.52 58.52
CA THR A 237 -34.88 2.33 59.59
C THR A 237 -33.56 2.99 59.14
N LYS A 238 -33.30 4.21 59.64
CA LYS A 238 -32.02 4.94 59.56
C LYS A 238 -31.48 5.14 60.99
N HIS A 239 -30.17 5.24 61.17
CA HIS A 239 -29.56 6.02 62.27
C HIS A 239 -28.16 6.52 61.89
N THR A 240 -27.69 7.55 62.59
CA THR A 240 -26.42 8.28 62.35
C THR A 240 -25.65 8.46 63.65
N ASN A 241 -24.31 8.41 63.63
CA ASN A 241 -23.48 9.28 64.47
C ASN A 241 -21.97 9.31 64.11
N LEU A 242 -21.45 10.55 64.07
CA LEU A 242 -20.18 11.11 64.59
C LEU A 242 -18.81 10.39 64.49
N GLN A 243 -17.75 11.22 64.45
CA GLN A 243 -16.31 10.87 64.40
C GLN A 243 -15.72 10.68 65.84
N PRO A 244 -14.46 10.23 65.98
CA PRO A 244 -13.32 11.17 65.95
C PRO A 244 -12.03 10.67 65.23
N GLN A 245 -11.08 11.57 64.99
CA GLN A 245 -9.68 11.24 64.62
C GLN A 245 -8.81 10.96 65.86
N PRO A 246 -7.66 10.29 65.67
CA PRO A 246 -6.42 10.91 66.15
C PRO A 246 -5.27 10.94 65.11
N GLN A 247 -4.22 11.69 65.44
CA GLN A 247 -3.05 11.99 64.60
C GLN A 247 -1.90 10.97 64.81
N VAL A 248 -1.03 10.79 63.81
CA VAL A 248 0.36 10.30 64.01
C VAL A 248 1.35 11.13 63.17
N GLN A 249 2.54 11.32 63.73
CA GLN A 249 3.56 12.30 63.33
C GLN A 249 4.32 11.96 62.03
N THR A 250 4.98 12.97 61.47
CA THR A 250 5.93 12.88 60.34
C THR A 250 7.36 12.66 60.82
N HIS A 251 8.07 11.66 60.28
CA HIS A 251 9.54 11.56 60.32
C HIS A 251 10.09 11.07 58.96
N PRO A 252 11.37 11.34 58.62
CA PRO A 252 11.83 11.40 57.23
C PRO A 252 12.23 10.06 56.59
N LEU A 253 12.30 10.07 55.26
CA LEU A 253 12.77 8.97 54.42
C LEU A 253 14.28 8.73 54.55
N PRO A 254 14.74 7.47 54.71
CA PRO A 254 16.07 7.04 54.28
C PRO A 254 16.10 6.76 52.76
N ASP A 255 17.32 6.63 52.22
CA ASP A 255 17.62 6.55 50.77
C ASP A 255 18.03 5.12 50.33
N ILE A 256 18.28 4.95 49.02
CA ILE A 256 19.01 3.86 48.36
C ILE A 256 18.23 2.55 48.10
N GLY A 257 18.05 2.24 46.80
CA GLY A 257 18.62 0.99 46.27
C GLY A 257 17.69 -0.07 45.66
N SER A 258 17.91 -0.32 44.37
CA SER A 258 17.81 -1.63 43.67
C SER A 258 16.83 -2.69 44.22
N LEU A 259 15.66 -2.80 43.59
CA LEU A 259 14.79 -3.98 43.72
C LEU A 259 14.79 -4.81 42.44
N LYS A 260 15.42 -5.99 42.52
CA LYS A 260 15.26 -7.07 41.54
C LYS A 260 13.79 -7.50 41.50
N VAL A 261 13.23 -7.68 40.31
CA VAL A 261 11.90 -8.29 40.17
C VAL A 261 11.97 -9.74 40.65
N LYS A 262 11.18 -10.09 41.67
CA LYS A 262 10.88 -11.49 41.99
C LYS A 262 9.82 -11.99 41.02
N GLU A 263 10.06 -13.15 40.43
CA GLU A 263 9.04 -13.88 39.67
C GLU A 263 7.86 -14.23 40.60
N GLN A 264 6.63 -14.08 40.09
CA GLN A 264 5.44 -14.68 40.71
C GLN A 264 4.95 -15.83 39.82
N PRO A 265 4.86 -17.07 40.32
CA PRO A 265 4.29 -18.18 39.56
C PRO A 265 2.77 -18.05 39.53
N GLY A 266 2.22 -17.47 38.45
CA GLY A 266 0.78 -17.18 38.36
C GLY A 266 0.26 -16.70 37.01
N GLU A 267 0.95 -16.97 35.89
CA GLU A 267 0.39 -16.65 34.58
C GLU A 267 -0.79 -17.58 34.22
N SER A 268 -1.96 -16.98 33.98
CA SER A 268 -3.00 -17.60 33.15
C SER A 268 -2.43 -17.88 31.76
N PRO A 269 -2.81 -18.97 31.06
CA PRO A 269 -2.19 -19.35 29.79
C PRO A 269 -2.34 -18.24 28.74
N THR A 270 -1.24 -17.52 28.48
CA THR A 270 -1.25 -16.37 27.56
C THR A 270 -1.72 -16.78 26.16
N THR A 271 -2.75 -16.12 25.64
CA THR A 271 -3.31 -16.40 24.31
C THR A 271 -2.27 -16.11 23.23
N ARG A 272 -1.93 -17.15 22.46
CA ARG A 272 -0.88 -17.20 21.43
C ARG A 272 -1.45 -17.75 20.12
N PRO A 273 -0.79 -17.52 18.97
CA PRO A 273 -1.17 -18.15 17.70
C PRO A 273 -1.18 -19.67 17.80
N ILE A 274 -2.03 -20.33 17.01
CA ILE A 274 -2.13 -21.79 17.03
C ILE A 274 -0.89 -22.44 16.39
N HIS A 275 -0.43 -23.53 16.99
CA HIS A 275 0.57 -24.40 16.38
C HIS A 275 0.02 -25.03 15.09
N ARG A 276 0.92 -25.31 14.13
CA ARG A 276 0.54 -26.03 12.90
C ARG A 276 -0.01 -27.42 13.27
N PRO A 277 -1.20 -27.81 12.75
CA PRO A 277 -1.84 -29.09 13.11
C PRO A 277 -1.14 -30.31 12.47
N ASP A 278 -0.34 -30.07 11.43
CA ASP A 278 0.30 -31.09 10.60
C ASP A 278 1.73 -30.65 10.17
N LYS A 279 2.32 -31.35 9.19
CA LYS A 279 3.66 -31.06 8.65
C LYS A 279 3.62 -30.13 7.42
N GLY A 280 2.54 -29.36 7.26
CA GLY A 280 2.16 -28.75 5.98
C GLY A 280 1.30 -29.71 5.16
N GLY A 281 0.62 -29.13 4.17
CA GLY A 281 -0.30 -29.84 3.30
C GLY A 281 0.41 -30.74 2.28
N THR A 282 -0.37 -31.66 1.73
CA THR A 282 0.06 -32.78 0.90
C THR A 282 -0.60 -32.76 -0.48
N GLU A 283 -1.86 -32.33 -0.58
CA GLU A 283 -2.63 -32.26 -1.83
C GLU A 283 -1.96 -31.33 -2.85
N CYS A 284 -1.85 -31.79 -4.09
CA CYS A 284 -1.50 -30.96 -5.24
C CYS A 284 -1.78 -31.67 -6.56
N ILE A 285 -2.19 -30.91 -7.58
CA ILE A 285 -2.20 -31.37 -8.98
C ILE A 285 -0.82 -31.25 -9.64
N ARG A 286 0.11 -30.49 -9.04
CA ARG A 286 1.50 -30.33 -9.50
C ARG A 286 2.39 -29.91 -8.34
N ARG A 287 3.61 -30.46 -8.26
CA ARG A 287 4.70 -29.90 -7.43
C ARG A 287 5.59 -29.02 -8.31
N CYS A 288 6.06 -27.90 -7.79
CA CYS A 288 6.90 -26.95 -8.51
C CYS A 288 8.16 -26.62 -7.70
N LYS A 289 9.33 -26.66 -8.35
CA LYS A 289 10.57 -26.16 -7.73
C LYS A 289 10.58 -24.65 -7.82
N LEU A 290 10.77 -23.98 -6.69
CA LEU A 290 10.72 -22.53 -6.55
C LEU A 290 12.01 -22.00 -5.92
N HIS A 291 12.54 -20.91 -6.47
CA HIS A 291 13.40 -20.01 -5.72
C HIS A 291 12.52 -19.04 -4.93
N VAL A 292 12.86 -18.80 -3.66
CA VAL A 292 12.25 -17.77 -2.82
C VAL A 292 13.30 -16.71 -2.51
N ASN A 293 12.94 -15.43 -2.49
CA ASN A 293 13.83 -14.32 -2.09
C ASN A 293 14.10 -14.26 -0.58
N HIS A 294 14.42 -15.40 0.00
CA HIS A 294 14.84 -15.65 1.36
C HIS A 294 16.24 -16.25 1.29
N PHE A 295 17.20 -15.68 2.00
CA PHE A 295 18.59 -16.10 2.04
C PHE A 295 18.87 -16.65 3.45
N PRO A 296 19.27 -17.92 3.63
CA PRO A 296 19.49 -18.48 4.95
C PRO A 296 20.60 -17.73 5.70
N VAL A 297 20.38 -17.46 6.99
CA VAL A 297 21.35 -16.78 7.87
C VAL A 297 21.83 -17.79 8.90
N THR A 298 23.12 -18.12 8.84
CA THR A 298 23.78 -18.94 9.87
C THR A 298 24.28 -18.05 11.00
N TYR A 299 24.35 -18.62 12.20
CA TYR A 299 24.92 -17.96 13.38
C TYR A 299 25.40 -19.03 14.37
N LYS A 300 26.36 -18.67 15.23
CA LYS A 300 26.90 -19.56 16.28
C LYS A 300 26.07 -19.40 17.56
N PRO A 301 25.23 -20.37 17.98
CA PRO A 301 24.34 -20.20 19.15
C PRO A 301 25.07 -20.01 20.49
N GLU A 302 26.36 -20.32 20.53
CA GLU A 302 27.24 -20.21 21.69
C GLU A 302 27.80 -18.78 21.85
N ARG A 303 27.61 -17.91 20.83
CA ARG A 303 27.94 -16.49 20.92
C ARG A 303 26.85 -15.72 21.69
N THR A 304 27.30 -14.63 22.29
CA THR A 304 26.46 -13.65 22.97
C THR A 304 26.71 -12.30 22.30
N ILE A 305 25.65 -11.59 21.92
CA ILE A 305 25.76 -10.22 21.43
C ILE A 305 25.66 -9.28 22.63
N MET A 306 26.57 -8.32 22.72
CA MET A 306 26.61 -7.37 23.82
C MET A 306 25.85 -6.09 23.40
N HIS A 307 24.78 -5.74 24.11
CA HIS A 307 23.96 -4.56 23.83
C HIS A 307 24.25 -3.45 24.84
N TYR A 308 24.61 -2.26 24.33
CA TYR A 308 24.95 -1.09 25.11
C TYR A 308 24.05 0.11 24.74
N ASP A 309 23.81 0.98 25.72
CA ASP A 309 23.31 2.34 25.50
C ASP A 309 24.50 3.26 25.18
N ILE A 310 24.35 4.10 24.15
CA ILE A 310 25.30 5.15 23.80
C ILE A 310 24.68 6.54 23.99
N ALA A 311 25.01 7.17 25.12
CA ALA A 311 24.51 8.48 25.51
C ALA A 311 25.49 9.58 25.06
N VAL A 312 25.12 10.32 24.02
CA VAL A 312 25.91 11.45 23.49
C VAL A 312 25.36 12.78 24.04
N LYS A 313 26.23 13.61 24.62
CA LYS A 313 25.91 14.94 25.17
C LYS A 313 26.92 15.99 24.68
N PRO A 314 26.51 17.19 24.24
CA PRO A 314 27.46 18.24 23.88
C PRO A 314 28.22 18.74 25.14
N THR A 315 29.54 18.87 25.04
CA THR A 315 30.36 19.45 26.10
C THR A 315 30.40 20.97 25.91
N PHE A 316 29.93 21.74 26.89
CA PHE A 316 29.92 23.21 26.80
C PHE A 316 31.17 23.81 27.46
N PRO A 317 31.88 24.74 26.79
CA PRO A 317 32.73 25.68 27.50
C PRO A 317 31.89 26.49 28.48
N LEU A 318 32.33 26.62 29.73
CA LEU A 318 31.66 27.49 30.70
C LEU A 318 31.74 28.94 30.20
N GLY A 319 30.59 29.60 30.03
CA GLY A 319 30.55 31.02 29.64
C GLY A 319 29.42 31.45 28.68
N ASN A 320 28.55 30.55 28.20
CA ASN A 320 27.41 30.94 27.35
C ASN A 320 26.06 30.39 27.85
N ASN A 321 25.12 31.29 28.15
CA ASN A 321 23.76 30.98 28.64
C ASN A 321 22.83 30.37 27.57
N SER A 322 23.38 29.69 26.55
CA SER A 322 22.58 29.03 25.52
C SER A 322 22.13 27.65 25.98
N SER A 323 20.85 27.54 26.36
CA SER A 323 20.23 26.25 26.73
C SER A 323 20.53 25.12 25.71
N PRO A 324 20.78 23.89 26.19
CA PRO A 324 21.26 22.80 25.35
C PRO A 324 20.26 22.45 24.24
N PRO A 325 20.75 22.08 23.03
CA PRO A 325 19.86 21.65 21.97
C PRO A 325 19.18 20.33 22.36
N LYS A 326 17.85 20.33 22.48
CA LYS A 326 17.03 19.18 22.91
C LYS A 326 17.20 17.90 22.07
N LYS A 327 17.92 17.95 20.94
CA LYS A 327 18.32 16.78 20.15
C LYS A 327 19.58 17.11 19.34
N ILE A 328 20.58 16.22 19.38
CA ILE A 328 21.79 16.29 18.52
C ILE A 328 21.38 15.98 17.08
N SER A 329 22.07 16.57 16.08
CA SER A 329 21.72 16.32 14.68
C SER A 329 22.23 14.95 14.21
N LYS A 330 21.52 14.31 13.28
CA LYS A 330 21.99 13.06 12.65
C LYS A 330 23.31 13.22 11.87
N PHE A 331 23.71 14.45 11.54
CA PHE A 331 25.00 14.72 10.91
C PHE A 331 26.13 14.69 11.95
N ASP A 332 25.92 15.32 13.11
CA ASP A 332 26.89 15.26 14.22
C ASP A 332 27.05 13.83 14.74
N LEU A 333 25.94 13.08 14.89
CA LEU A 333 26.00 11.65 15.25
C LEU A 333 26.73 10.79 14.21
N SER A 334 26.70 11.16 12.93
CA SER A 334 27.52 10.51 11.90
C SER A 334 29.00 10.85 12.07
N LEU A 335 29.36 12.13 12.23
CA LEU A 335 30.76 12.52 12.42
C LEU A 335 31.37 11.95 13.71
N ILE A 336 30.59 11.88 14.79
CA ILE A 336 31.01 11.25 16.05
C ILE A 336 31.25 9.75 15.85
N ARG A 337 30.34 9.06 15.13
CA ARG A 337 30.49 7.64 14.75
C ARG A 337 31.71 7.41 13.85
N ASP A 338 31.89 8.23 12.81
CA ASP A 338 32.98 8.10 11.86
C ASP A 338 34.34 8.32 12.56
N LYS A 339 34.41 9.33 13.44
CA LYS A 339 35.58 9.58 14.28
C LYS A 339 35.84 8.46 15.29
N LEU A 340 34.81 7.96 15.96
CA LEU A 340 34.88 6.81 16.88
C LEU A 340 35.46 5.56 16.21
N LEU A 341 35.01 5.25 14.99
CA LEU A 341 35.53 4.12 14.21
C LEU A 341 36.99 4.31 13.79
N SER A 342 37.46 5.56 13.62
CA SER A 342 38.86 5.86 13.31
C SER A 342 39.80 5.87 14.52
N GLU A 343 39.32 6.28 15.71
CA GLU A 343 40.12 6.38 16.93
C GLU A 343 40.15 5.06 17.74
N ARG A 344 39.14 4.20 17.58
CA ARG A 344 38.95 2.99 18.39
C ARG A 344 38.60 1.77 17.53
N PRO A 345 39.60 0.99 17.06
CA PRO A 345 39.37 -0.18 16.20
C PRO A 345 38.42 -1.25 16.78
N LEU A 346 38.32 -1.35 18.12
CA LEU A 346 37.34 -2.23 18.79
C LEU A 346 35.88 -1.90 18.44
N LEU A 347 35.59 -0.65 18.01
CA LEU A 347 34.26 -0.25 17.56
C LEU A 347 33.96 -0.65 16.11
N LEU A 348 34.93 -1.15 15.33
CA LEU A 348 34.67 -1.67 13.98
C LEU A 348 33.70 -2.85 14.04
N MET A 349 33.88 -3.74 15.04
CA MET A 349 33.04 -4.90 15.37
C MET A 349 31.71 -4.52 16.05
N THR A 350 31.08 -3.42 15.63
CA THR A 350 29.81 -2.93 16.19
C THR A 350 28.77 -2.57 15.13
N ALA A 351 27.50 -2.75 15.49
CA ALA A 351 26.35 -2.30 14.72
C ALA A 351 25.56 -1.26 15.52
N TYR A 352 25.18 -0.13 14.89
CA TYR A 352 24.66 1.04 15.60
C TYR A 352 23.47 1.68 14.88
N ASP A 353 22.35 1.85 15.59
CA ASP A 353 21.07 2.34 15.06
C ASP A 353 21.05 3.84 14.66
N GLY A 354 22.10 4.59 14.98
CA GLY A 354 22.16 6.04 14.78
C GLY A 354 21.22 6.82 15.73
N GLY A 355 20.91 6.21 16.88
CA GLY A 355 20.07 6.72 17.95
C GLY A 355 20.78 6.56 19.30
N THR A 356 20.54 5.43 19.99
CA THR A 356 21.14 5.11 21.30
C THR A 356 21.53 3.65 21.48
N ASN A 357 21.27 2.75 20.52
CA ASN A 357 21.54 1.32 20.68
C ASN A 357 22.74 0.90 19.83
N ILE A 358 23.83 0.54 20.50
CA ILE A 358 25.01 -0.07 19.87
C ILE A 358 25.15 -1.52 20.35
N TYR A 359 25.42 -2.41 19.40
CA TYR A 359 25.59 -3.84 19.62
C TYR A 359 27.02 -4.20 19.25
N SER A 360 27.68 -5.09 20.00
CA SER A 360 29.04 -5.57 19.73
C SER A 360 29.15 -7.09 19.77
N ALA A 361 30.09 -7.62 19.01
CA ALA A 361 30.51 -9.02 19.04
C ALA A 361 31.39 -9.38 20.26
N GLY A 362 31.82 -8.39 21.05
CA GLY A 362 32.69 -8.55 22.21
C GLY A 362 32.35 -7.59 23.35
N GLU A 363 33.13 -7.67 24.43
CA GLU A 363 32.99 -6.75 25.56
C GLU A 363 33.70 -5.42 25.24
N LEU A 364 32.99 -4.31 25.41
CA LEU A 364 33.49 -2.95 25.28
C LEU A 364 33.65 -2.35 26.69
N PRO A 365 34.68 -1.53 26.94
CA PRO A 365 34.80 -0.80 28.20
C PRO A 365 33.60 0.12 28.43
N GLU A 366 33.03 0.07 29.64
CA GLU A 366 32.01 1.03 30.10
C GLU A 366 32.70 2.33 30.54
N GLU A 367 32.92 3.22 29.57
CA GLU A 367 33.67 4.46 29.78
C GLU A 367 32.93 5.70 29.27
N THR A 368 33.47 6.87 29.59
CA THR A 368 32.98 8.16 29.12
C THR A 368 34.15 9.01 28.66
N PHE A 369 34.13 9.44 27.41
CA PHE A 369 35.22 10.15 26.73
C PHE A 369 34.67 11.30 25.88
N THR A 370 35.55 12.21 25.47
CA THR A 370 35.18 13.39 24.68
C THR A 370 35.59 13.22 23.22
N VAL A 371 34.61 13.23 22.32
CA VAL A 371 34.81 13.18 20.86
C VAL A 371 34.69 14.58 20.28
N GLU A 372 35.77 15.09 19.72
CA GLU A 372 35.83 16.42 19.10
C GLU A 372 35.57 16.37 17.60
N ILE A 373 34.51 17.03 17.11
CA ILE A 373 34.20 17.09 15.67
C ILE A 373 34.33 18.51 15.11
N SER A 374 34.96 18.62 13.94
CA SER A 374 34.93 19.82 13.09
C SER A 374 33.90 19.63 11.97
N ARG A 375 33.29 20.73 11.51
CA ARG A 375 32.21 20.71 10.49
C ARG A 375 32.67 21.20 9.10
N GLY A 376 33.88 21.72 9.01
CA GLY A 376 34.48 22.29 7.80
C GLY A 376 35.48 23.37 8.18
N GLU A 377 36.11 23.97 7.16
CA GLU A 377 37.06 25.07 7.34
C GLU A 377 36.42 26.26 8.08
N GLY A 378 37.15 26.80 9.06
CA GLY A 378 36.77 27.99 9.83
C GLY A 378 35.62 27.81 10.84
N GLU A 379 35.07 26.60 11.04
CA GLU A 379 34.09 26.35 12.10
C GLU A 379 34.76 25.85 13.39
N ARG A 380 34.36 26.45 14.53
CA ARG A 380 34.82 26.03 15.86
C ARG A 380 34.51 24.54 16.09
N THR A 381 35.52 23.79 16.49
CA THR A 381 35.41 22.40 16.95
C THR A 381 34.33 22.31 18.03
N VAL A 382 33.50 21.27 17.95
CA VAL A 382 32.48 20.98 18.96
C VAL A 382 32.79 19.65 19.61
N SER A 383 33.12 19.70 20.89
CA SER A 383 33.40 18.54 21.73
C SER A 383 32.10 17.93 22.25
N TYR A 384 31.99 16.61 22.21
CA TYR A 384 30.83 15.85 22.71
C TYR A 384 31.30 14.79 23.70
N THR A 385 30.72 14.78 24.89
CA THR A 385 30.85 13.66 25.83
C THR A 385 30.04 12.49 25.31
N VAL A 386 30.68 11.35 25.11
CA VAL A 386 30.06 10.08 24.73
C VAL A 386 30.24 9.11 25.91
N THR A 387 29.14 8.57 26.41
CA THR A 387 29.12 7.53 27.45
C THR A 387 28.61 6.23 26.84
N ILE A 388 29.32 5.11 27.04
CA ILE A 388 28.89 3.76 26.67
C ILE A 388 28.59 2.99 27.95
N ARG A 389 27.44 2.31 28.02
CA ARG A 389 27.01 1.49 29.18
C ARG A 389 26.39 0.18 28.76
N LEU A 390 26.72 -0.91 29.44
CA LEU A 390 26.16 -2.22 29.14
C LEU A 390 24.69 -2.29 29.60
N VAL A 391 23.81 -2.76 28.71
CA VAL A 391 22.37 -2.91 28.97
C VAL A 391 21.98 -4.38 29.07
N ASN A 392 22.43 -5.22 28.13
CA ASN A 392 22.05 -6.63 28.10
C ASN A 392 23.11 -7.54 27.45
N LYS A 393 23.14 -8.81 27.84
CA LYS A 393 23.96 -9.88 27.24
C LYS A 393 23.03 -10.83 26.48
N LEU A 394 22.96 -10.69 25.16
CA LEU A 394 21.99 -11.34 24.27
C LEU A 394 22.51 -12.71 23.79
N GLU A 395 22.22 -13.76 24.54
CA GLU A 395 22.71 -15.13 24.27
C GLU A 395 21.98 -15.78 23.08
N LEU A 396 22.69 -16.07 21.98
CA LEU A 396 22.05 -16.57 20.74
C LEU A 396 21.42 -17.97 20.88
N ARG A 397 21.75 -18.71 21.95
CA ARG A 397 21.09 -19.97 22.32
C ARG A 397 19.57 -19.83 22.51
N MET A 398 19.10 -18.68 23.00
CA MET A 398 17.67 -18.43 23.18
C MET A 398 16.92 -18.39 21.84
N LEU A 399 17.54 -17.82 20.79
CA LEU A 399 16.96 -17.82 19.44
C LEU A 399 16.95 -19.23 18.82
N ARG A 400 18.02 -20.01 19.03
CA ARG A 400 18.07 -21.43 18.62
C ARG A 400 16.94 -22.23 19.25
N ASP A 401 16.72 -22.05 20.55
CA ASP A 401 15.73 -22.84 21.28
C ASP A 401 14.29 -22.33 21.04
N TYR A 402 14.08 -21.04 20.75
CA TYR A 402 12.83 -20.55 20.17
C TYR A 402 12.52 -21.18 18.81
N ILE A 403 13.45 -21.13 17.85
CA ILE A 403 13.25 -21.70 16.49
C ILE A 403 12.99 -23.22 16.57
N LYS A 404 13.58 -23.93 17.55
CA LYS A 404 13.33 -25.35 17.80
C LYS A 404 12.04 -25.67 18.58
N GLY A 405 11.20 -24.67 18.88
CA GLY A 405 9.95 -24.84 19.63
C GLY A 405 10.14 -25.24 21.10
N ARG A 406 11.35 -25.03 21.66
CA ARG A 406 11.69 -25.34 23.06
C ARG A 406 11.42 -24.15 23.99
N ALA A 407 11.43 -22.93 23.44
CA ALA A 407 11.04 -21.71 24.12
C ALA A 407 9.90 -21.05 23.34
N TYR A 408 8.85 -20.60 24.04
CA TYR A 408 7.65 -20.02 23.42
C TYR A 408 7.66 -18.49 23.36
N SER A 409 8.55 -17.84 24.11
CA SER A 409 8.73 -16.38 24.09
C SER A 409 9.62 -15.97 22.92
N ILE A 410 9.11 -15.13 22.01
CA ILE A 410 9.89 -14.58 20.90
C ILE A 410 11.05 -13.73 21.47
N PRO A 411 12.34 -14.04 21.19
CA PRO A 411 13.47 -13.27 21.70
C PRO A 411 13.68 -12.00 20.86
N ARG A 412 12.81 -11.00 21.09
CA ARG A 412 12.71 -9.77 20.28
C ARG A 412 14.02 -9.00 20.23
N ASP A 413 14.68 -8.80 21.36
CA ASP A 413 15.92 -8.03 21.49
C ASP A 413 17.06 -8.66 20.67
N ILE A 414 17.16 -9.99 20.68
CA ILE A 414 18.12 -10.75 19.86
C ILE A 414 17.84 -10.55 18.38
N LEU A 415 16.57 -10.69 17.96
CA LEU A 415 16.17 -10.48 16.58
C LEU A 415 16.38 -9.02 16.13
N GLN A 416 16.18 -8.04 17.01
CA GLN A 416 16.45 -6.63 16.75
C GLN A 416 17.94 -6.34 16.58
N GLY A 417 18.80 -6.90 17.45
CA GLY A 417 20.25 -6.83 17.33
C GLY A 417 20.75 -7.45 16.02
N MET A 418 20.32 -8.66 15.70
CA MET A 418 20.70 -9.35 14.46
C MET A 418 20.14 -8.64 13.20
N ASP A 419 18.90 -8.13 13.24
CA ASP A 419 18.32 -7.31 12.15
C ASP A 419 19.09 -5.99 12.00
N LEU A 420 19.82 -5.49 13.02
CA LEU A 420 20.72 -4.34 12.90
C LEU A 420 22.10 -4.72 12.35
N VAL A 421 22.71 -5.83 12.80
CA VAL A 421 23.99 -6.33 12.25
C VAL A 421 23.90 -6.55 10.74
N VAL A 422 22.80 -7.17 10.27
CA VAL A 422 22.54 -7.39 8.83
C VAL A 422 22.23 -6.09 8.05
N LYS A 423 21.97 -4.97 8.73
CA LYS A 423 21.87 -3.63 8.12
C LYS A 423 23.21 -2.93 7.99
N GLU A 424 24.19 -3.29 8.81
CA GLU A 424 25.32 -2.41 9.12
C GLU A 424 26.20 -2.12 7.90
N ASN A 425 26.52 -3.12 7.06
CA ASN A 425 27.25 -2.88 5.80
C ASN A 425 26.40 -2.09 4.76
N PRO A 426 25.16 -2.49 4.42
CA PRO A 426 24.26 -1.68 3.59
C PRO A 426 24.08 -0.23 4.06
N ALA A 427 24.03 0.02 5.37
CA ALA A 427 23.87 1.34 5.96
C ALA A 427 25.14 2.19 5.91
N ARG A 428 26.33 1.58 5.97
CA ARG A 428 27.62 2.24 5.75
C ARG A 428 27.81 2.61 4.28
N CYS A 429 27.43 1.72 3.35
CA CYS A 429 27.84 1.82 1.94
C CYS A 429 26.77 2.36 0.97
N THR A 430 25.54 2.64 1.42
CA THR A 430 24.45 3.08 0.54
C THR A 430 23.56 4.15 1.17
N VAL A 431 22.66 4.75 0.39
CA VAL A 431 21.63 5.66 0.90
C VAL A 431 20.56 4.86 1.65
N ALA A 432 20.69 4.81 2.97
CA ALA A 432 19.76 4.13 3.88
C ALA A 432 18.49 4.97 4.13
N LEU A 433 17.33 4.39 3.84
CA LEU A 433 15.99 4.95 4.06
C LEU A 433 15.14 3.96 4.88
N GLY A 434 15.52 3.78 6.15
CA GLY A 434 14.92 2.78 7.04
C GLY A 434 15.40 1.38 6.70
N ARG A 435 14.49 0.47 6.34
CA ARG A 435 14.80 -0.88 5.83
C ARG A 435 15.05 -0.93 4.31
N ARG A 436 15.36 0.21 3.68
CA ARG A 436 15.66 0.33 2.24
C ARG A 436 17.03 0.94 1.98
N PHE A 437 17.68 0.48 0.93
CA PHE A 437 19.08 0.78 0.62
C PHE A 437 19.24 1.01 -0.88
N PHE A 438 19.88 2.12 -1.24
CA PHE A 438 20.03 2.58 -2.63
C PHE A 438 21.50 2.92 -2.90
N PRO A 439 22.23 2.14 -3.71
CA PRO A 439 23.63 2.43 -4.04
C PRO A 439 23.73 3.71 -4.88
N THR A 440 24.78 4.50 -4.65
CA THR A 440 25.02 5.80 -5.32
C THR A 440 26.12 5.74 -6.39
N ASN A 441 26.80 4.61 -6.54
CA ASN A 441 27.73 4.32 -7.63
C ASN A 441 27.52 2.85 -8.09
N PRO A 442 27.89 2.50 -9.33
CA PRO A 442 27.06 1.63 -10.15
C PRO A 442 27.06 0.15 -9.76
N THR A 443 25.93 -0.32 -9.24
CA THR A 443 25.55 -1.76 -9.16
C THR A 443 24.07 -2.02 -9.50
N MET A 444 23.29 -0.99 -9.82
CA MET A 444 21.83 -1.07 -10.04
C MET A 444 21.37 -0.25 -11.24
N LYS A 445 20.17 -0.56 -11.76
CA LYS A 445 19.50 0.22 -12.81
C LYS A 445 19.14 1.62 -12.29
N GLU A 446 19.54 2.66 -13.03
CA GLU A 446 19.07 4.04 -12.88
C GLU A 446 18.20 4.42 -14.09
N MET A 447 17.29 5.38 -13.94
CA MET A 447 16.46 5.91 -15.04
C MET A 447 16.15 7.40 -14.84
N ASP A 448 16.43 8.24 -15.83
CA ASP A 448 16.03 9.65 -15.81
C ASP A 448 14.50 9.79 -15.94
N LEU A 449 13.86 10.37 -14.92
CA LEU A 449 12.42 10.65 -14.90
C LEU A 449 12.07 11.99 -15.56
N THR A 450 13.07 12.75 -15.99
CA THR A 450 13.07 14.16 -16.45
C THR A 450 12.86 15.20 -15.36
N GLY A 451 13.32 16.42 -15.63
CA GLY A 451 13.13 17.57 -14.75
C GLY A 451 13.93 17.49 -13.45
N GLY A 452 15.22 17.16 -13.53
CA GLY A 452 16.12 17.10 -12.37
C GLY A 452 15.93 15.88 -11.47
N ILE A 453 15.08 14.91 -11.83
CA ILE A 453 14.74 13.74 -11.01
C ILE A 453 15.15 12.43 -11.70
N ILE A 454 15.80 11.55 -10.97
CA ILE A 454 16.18 10.18 -11.37
C ILE A 454 15.45 9.14 -10.50
N ALA A 455 15.20 7.95 -11.05
CA ALA A 455 14.76 6.79 -10.31
C ALA A 455 15.95 5.84 -10.09
N ILE A 456 16.24 5.54 -8.83
CA ILE A 456 17.35 4.66 -8.44
C ILE A 456 16.78 3.30 -8.02
N GLY A 457 17.29 2.23 -8.63
CA GLY A 457 17.06 0.86 -8.20
C GLY A 457 17.88 0.54 -6.94
N GLY A 458 17.27 -0.20 -6.02
CA GLY A 458 17.87 -0.64 -4.78
C GLY A 458 17.07 -1.77 -4.17
N PHE A 459 17.17 -1.95 -2.85
CA PHE A 459 16.53 -3.07 -2.15
C PHE A 459 15.77 -2.64 -0.89
N HIS A 460 14.86 -3.51 -0.47
CA HIS A 460 14.30 -3.55 0.88
C HIS A 460 14.61 -4.93 1.47
N HIS A 461 14.92 -5.00 2.77
CA HIS A 461 15.16 -6.27 3.44
C HIS A 461 14.38 -6.42 4.76
N SER A 462 14.34 -7.64 5.30
CA SER A 462 13.99 -7.91 6.69
C SER A 462 14.49 -9.28 7.11
N LEU A 463 15.09 -9.37 8.29
CA LEU A 463 15.32 -10.65 8.96
C LEU A 463 13.98 -11.30 9.38
N LYS A 464 13.88 -12.62 9.26
CA LYS A 464 12.71 -13.44 9.62
C LYS A 464 13.15 -14.74 10.31
N THR A 465 12.39 -15.17 11.32
CA THR A 465 12.42 -16.54 11.84
C THR A 465 11.58 -17.45 10.94
N THR A 466 12.15 -18.55 10.47
CA THR A 466 11.48 -19.49 9.57
C THR A 466 11.79 -20.95 9.91
N ALA A 467 11.02 -21.90 9.39
CA ALA A 467 11.17 -23.33 9.67
C ALA A 467 12.55 -23.91 9.28
N GLN A 468 13.29 -23.27 8.38
CA GLN A 468 14.67 -23.63 8.06
C GLN A 468 15.74 -22.95 8.94
N GLY A 469 15.35 -22.06 9.86
CA GLY A 469 16.26 -21.27 10.69
C GLY A 469 16.01 -19.77 10.60
N LEU A 470 17.07 -18.98 10.74
CA LEU A 470 17.02 -17.54 10.52
C LEU A 470 17.16 -17.25 9.02
N SER A 471 16.43 -16.28 8.48
CA SER A 471 16.47 -15.97 7.05
C SER A 471 16.32 -14.48 6.74
N LEU A 472 17.14 -13.97 5.83
CA LEU A 472 17.05 -12.62 5.29
C LEU A 472 16.14 -12.61 4.07
N CYS A 473 14.95 -12.00 4.17
CA CYS A 473 14.14 -11.73 2.99
C CYS A 473 14.61 -10.43 2.32
N LEU A 474 14.82 -10.45 1.00
CA LEU A 474 15.35 -9.34 0.21
C LEU A 474 14.49 -9.08 -1.05
N ASP A 475 13.96 -7.87 -1.23
CA ASP A 475 13.02 -7.54 -2.32
C ASP A 475 13.47 -6.26 -3.06
N TYR A 476 13.21 -6.21 -4.37
CA TYR A 476 13.62 -5.08 -5.22
C TYR A 476 12.76 -3.84 -4.93
N SER A 477 13.42 -2.68 -4.77
CA SER A 477 12.78 -1.39 -4.51
C SER A 477 13.28 -0.32 -5.47
N VAL A 478 12.39 0.56 -5.91
CA VAL A 478 12.73 1.76 -6.69
C VAL A 478 12.16 2.98 -5.97
N LEU A 479 12.91 4.08 -5.93
CA LEU A 479 12.44 5.39 -5.47
C LEU A 479 12.99 6.52 -6.35
N PRO A 480 12.28 7.66 -6.44
CA PRO A 480 12.78 8.86 -7.10
C PRO A 480 13.65 9.71 -6.16
N PHE A 481 14.67 10.35 -6.73
CA PHE A 481 15.66 11.21 -6.06
C PHE A 481 16.01 12.39 -6.98
N PRO A 482 16.29 13.61 -6.47
CA PRO A 482 16.90 14.66 -7.28
C PRO A 482 18.31 14.27 -7.72
N LYS A 483 18.68 14.70 -8.93
CA LYS A 483 20.06 14.67 -9.44
C LYS A 483 20.97 15.53 -8.54
N LYS A 484 22.24 15.14 -8.46
CA LYS A 484 23.32 15.90 -7.80
C LYS A 484 23.86 16.94 -8.79
N MET A 485 23.33 18.16 -8.74
CA MET A 485 23.65 19.27 -9.65
C MET A 485 23.51 20.62 -8.95
N LEU A 486 23.88 21.74 -9.58
CA LEU A 486 23.66 23.06 -9.00
C LEU A 486 22.15 23.34 -8.85
N VAL A 487 21.80 24.17 -7.88
CA VAL A 487 20.38 24.55 -7.66
C VAL A 487 19.80 25.24 -8.90
N LEU A 488 20.59 26.03 -9.63
CA LEU A 488 20.13 26.69 -10.85
C LEU A 488 19.90 25.71 -12.00
N ASP A 489 20.84 24.78 -12.26
CA ASP A 489 20.66 23.71 -13.27
C ASP A 489 19.41 22.88 -12.98
N PHE A 490 19.21 22.51 -11.71
CA PHE A 490 18.02 21.78 -11.28
C PHE A 490 16.73 22.57 -11.56
N LEU A 491 16.71 23.87 -11.27
CA LEU A 491 15.56 24.72 -11.57
C LEU A 491 15.32 24.88 -13.08
N HIS A 492 16.39 24.93 -13.90
CA HIS A 492 16.27 24.99 -15.35
C HIS A 492 15.79 23.67 -15.98
N GLU A 493 16.20 22.50 -15.46
CA GLU A 493 15.56 21.23 -15.84
C GLU A 493 14.11 21.15 -15.35
N ARG A 494 13.83 21.59 -14.12
CA ARG A 494 12.54 21.36 -13.42
C ARG A 494 11.43 22.31 -13.85
N ILE A 495 11.75 23.53 -14.25
CA ILE A 495 10.78 24.61 -14.53
C ILE A 495 10.90 25.05 -15.99
N ASN A 496 9.99 24.54 -16.82
CA ASN A 496 9.88 24.90 -18.24
C ASN A 496 9.88 26.43 -18.43
N ASN A 497 10.75 26.91 -19.34
CA ASN A 497 10.90 28.33 -19.70
C ASN A 497 11.26 29.25 -18.52
N LEU A 498 11.94 28.74 -17.48
CA LEU A 498 12.46 29.55 -16.39
C LEU A 498 13.41 30.64 -16.91
N ASN A 499 13.01 31.90 -16.73
CA ASN A 499 13.81 33.08 -17.06
C ASN A 499 14.16 33.82 -15.77
N LEU A 500 15.45 33.81 -15.39
CA LEU A 500 15.96 34.43 -14.17
C LEU A 500 15.74 35.95 -14.13
N ASN A 501 15.69 36.63 -15.28
CA ASN A 501 15.38 38.06 -15.36
C ASN A 501 13.90 38.36 -15.02
N GLN A 502 13.04 37.34 -15.00
CA GLN A 502 11.62 37.44 -14.62
C GLN A 502 11.29 36.56 -13.40
N PHE A 503 12.28 36.31 -12.53
CA PHE A 503 12.19 35.36 -11.40
C PHE A 503 10.91 35.46 -10.56
N GLU A 504 10.42 36.67 -10.28
CA GLU A 504 9.22 36.88 -9.44
C GLU A 504 7.94 36.24 -10.02
N LYS A 505 7.86 36.01 -11.35
CA LYS A 505 6.77 35.20 -11.95
C LYS A 505 6.84 33.73 -11.54
N PHE A 506 8.04 33.21 -11.33
CA PHE A 506 8.34 31.80 -11.01
C PHE A 506 8.55 31.56 -9.52
N ARG A 507 8.75 32.60 -8.70
CA ARG A 507 9.11 32.54 -7.27
C ARG A 507 8.35 31.47 -6.47
N LYS A 508 7.02 31.42 -6.58
CA LYS A 508 6.18 30.45 -5.86
C LYS A 508 6.40 29.00 -6.31
N VAL A 509 6.80 28.79 -7.56
CA VAL A 509 7.13 27.46 -8.12
C VAL A 509 8.53 27.05 -7.67
N VAL A 510 9.52 27.97 -7.75
CA VAL A 510 10.88 27.75 -7.25
C VAL A 510 10.87 27.41 -5.76
N GLU A 511 10.13 28.17 -4.95
CA GLU A 511 10.01 27.92 -3.51
C GLU A 511 9.32 26.58 -3.21
N LYS A 512 8.30 26.19 -3.98
CA LYS A 512 7.64 24.88 -3.87
C LYS A 512 8.57 23.70 -4.17
N GLU A 513 9.42 23.80 -5.19
CA GLU A 513 10.31 22.69 -5.57
C GLU A 513 11.60 22.63 -4.72
N LEU A 514 12.03 23.73 -4.09
CA LEU A 514 13.25 23.77 -3.27
C LEU A 514 13.05 23.61 -1.76
N VAL A 515 11.94 24.10 -1.17
CA VAL A 515 11.80 24.13 0.30
C VAL A 515 11.78 22.71 0.89
N GLY A 516 12.65 22.48 1.87
CA GLY A 516 12.86 21.17 2.49
C GLY A 516 13.92 20.30 1.82
N LEU A 517 14.38 20.61 0.60
CA LEU A 517 15.58 19.99 0.03
C LEU A 517 16.83 20.43 0.79
N LYS A 518 17.88 19.63 0.69
CA LYS A 518 19.21 19.92 1.23
C LYS A 518 20.22 20.22 0.13
N VAL A 519 21.13 21.14 0.44
CA VAL A 519 22.26 21.52 -0.39
C VAL A 519 23.57 21.45 0.39
N ASN A 520 24.65 21.16 -0.31
CA ASN A 520 26.01 21.53 0.10
C ASN A 520 26.31 22.91 -0.51
N VAL A 521 27.28 23.64 0.08
CA VAL A 521 27.80 24.89 -0.49
C VAL A 521 29.14 24.65 -1.19
N THR A 522 29.44 25.43 -2.23
CA THR A 522 30.67 25.26 -3.05
C THR A 522 31.83 26.17 -2.64
N HIS A 523 31.56 27.31 -1.99
CA HIS A 523 32.57 28.36 -1.68
C HIS A 523 33.58 28.01 -0.57
N ARG A 524 33.52 26.81 0.02
CA ARG A 524 34.44 26.31 1.07
C ARG A 524 34.38 24.79 1.18
N LEU A 525 35.42 24.15 1.69
CA LEU A 525 35.42 22.70 1.87
C LEU A 525 34.64 22.32 3.15
N THR A 526 33.40 21.87 2.96
CA THR A 526 32.55 21.36 4.04
C THR A 526 31.69 20.17 3.61
N LYS A 527 31.50 19.22 4.53
CA LYS A 527 30.55 18.10 4.39
C LYS A 527 29.14 18.47 4.92
N GLN A 528 28.94 19.70 5.40
CA GLN A 528 27.72 20.15 6.07
C GLN A 528 26.54 20.31 5.11
N LYS A 529 25.42 19.67 5.44
CA LYS A 529 24.20 19.59 4.61
C LYS A 529 23.15 20.58 5.12
N TYR A 530 22.95 21.69 4.42
CA TYR A 530 21.99 22.73 4.78
C TYR A 530 20.60 22.40 4.26
N THR A 531 19.55 22.61 5.05
CA THR A 531 18.14 22.45 4.59
C THR A 531 17.57 23.80 4.19
N ILE A 532 17.02 23.91 2.97
CA ILE A 532 16.37 25.12 2.47
C ILE A 532 15.06 25.35 3.23
N ALA A 533 14.89 26.56 3.75
CA ALA A 533 13.70 26.99 4.51
C ALA A 533 12.77 27.91 3.69
N GLY A 534 13.30 28.63 2.70
CA GLY A 534 12.56 29.59 1.86
C GLY A 534 13.52 30.45 1.03
N LEU A 535 12.97 31.47 0.37
CA LEU A 535 13.73 32.44 -0.45
C LEU A 535 13.77 33.84 0.17
N THR A 536 14.85 34.59 -0.03
CA THR A 536 14.94 35.99 0.46
C THR A 536 13.94 36.91 -0.26
N GLN A 537 13.34 37.86 0.46
CA GLN A 537 12.40 38.82 -0.14
C GLN A 537 13.14 39.86 -1.01
N LYS A 538 14.39 40.17 -0.66
CA LYS A 538 15.31 40.98 -1.48
C LYS A 538 16.10 40.12 -2.48
N LYS A 539 16.56 40.72 -3.58
CA LYS A 539 17.53 40.14 -4.52
C LYS A 539 18.93 40.11 -3.90
N THR A 540 19.80 39.24 -4.37
CA THR A 540 21.16 39.00 -3.84
C THR A 540 21.96 40.29 -3.60
N ARG A 541 22.00 41.20 -4.59
CA ARG A 541 22.68 42.52 -4.48
C ARG A 541 22.12 43.45 -3.39
N ASP A 542 20.83 43.31 -3.07
CA ASP A 542 20.11 44.22 -2.17
C ASP A 542 20.12 43.68 -0.71
N ILE A 543 20.71 42.49 -0.49
CA ILE A 543 20.88 41.86 0.84
C ILE A 543 22.11 42.47 1.53
N THR A 544 21.87 43.02 2.71
CA THR A 544 22.91 43.34 3.70
C THR A 544 22.77 42.43 4.93
N PHE A 545 23.86 42.22 5.64
CA PHE A 545 23.87 41.55 6.94
C PHE A 545 24.94 42.16 7.86
N LEU A 546 24.77 41.98 9.16
CA LEU A 546 25.78 42.38 10.15
C LEU A 546 26.90 41.34 10.17
N CYS A 547 28.05 41.69 9.61
CA CYS A 547 29.26 40.89 9.75
C CYS A 547 29.83 41.12 11.15
N LEU A 548 29.96 40.03 11.90
CA LEU A 548 30.69 40.01 13.16
C LEU A 548 32.14 39.70 12.88
N ASP A 549 33.04 40.40 13.55
CA ASP A 549 34.47 40.11 13.50
C ASP A 549 34.77 38.74 14.13
N GLN A 550 35.81 38.04 13.67
CA GLN A 550 36.08 36.65 14.11
C GLN A 550 36.44 36.57 15.61
N GLU A 551 37.03 37.65 16.13
CA GLU A 551 37.44 37.81 17.53
C GLU A 551 36.41 38.57 18.37
N GLY A 552 35.42 39.21 17.73
CA GLY A 552 34.35 39.95 18.41
C GLY A 552 34.74 41.29 19.03
N GLN A 553 35.96 41.79 18.78
CA GLN A 553 36.46 43.06 19.33
C GLN A 553 35.79 44.30 18.69
N ASN A 554 35.48 44.24 17.39
CA ASN A 554 34.91 45.36 16.63
C ASN A 554 33.37 45.31 16.57
N PRO A 555 32.69 46.47 16.48
CA PRO A 555 31.23 46.54 16.35
C PRO A 555 30.75 45.91 15.03
N PRO A 556 29.50 45.38 14.97
CA PRO A 556 29.03 44.63 13.81
C PRO A 556 28.84 45.52 12.58
N ILE A 557 29.64 45.31 11.52
CA ILE A 557 29.59 46.12 10.30
C ILE A 557 28.48 45.60 9.38
N SER A 558 27.58 46.48 8.94
CA SER A 558 26.58 46.15 7.92
C SER A 558 27.24 46.08 6.53
N LYS A 559 27.35 44.88 5.97
CA LYS A 559 27.99 44.63 4.67
C LYS A 559 27.01 44.03 3.66
N TYR A 560 27.17 44.33 2.37
CA TYR A 560 26.41 43.64 1.32
C TYR A 560 26.89 42.20 1.14
N LEU A 561 25.98 41.33 0.70
CA LEU A 561 26.27 39.91 0.54
C LEU A 561 27.26 39.64 -0.61
N THR A 562 27.20 40.43 -1.68
CA THR A 562 28.15 40.37 -2.82
C THR A 562 29.58 40.62 -2.36
N ASP A 563 29.79 41.76 -1.71
CA ASP A 563 31.09 42.31 -1.34
C ASP A 563 31.78 41.39 -0.30
N TYR A 564 30.99 40.74 0.56
CA TYR A 564 31.48 39.69 1.45
C TYR A 564 32.05 38.47 0.72
N PHE A 565 31.38 37.96 -0.33
CA PHE A 565 31.90 36.83 -1.11
C PHE A 565 33.09 37.23 -1.99
N GLU A 566 33.09 38.46 -2.50
CA GLU A 566 34.19 39.00 -3.31
C GLU A 566 35.46 39.20 -2.47
N GLU A 567 35.38 39.91 -1.33
CA GLU A 567 36.56 40.17 -0.49
C GLU A 567 37.06 38.93 0.27
N LYS A 568 36.17 38.06 0.78
CA LYS A 568 36.56 36.95 1.67
C LYS A 568 36.82 35.64 0.94
N HIS A 569 36.12 35.39 -0.15
CA HIS A 569 36.20 34.13 -0.90
C HIS A 569 36.72 34.32 -2.33
N SER A 570 37.01 35.56 -2.76
CA SER A 570 37.40 35.89 -4.14
C SER A 570 36.36 35.44 -5.19
N LEU A 571 35.08 35.44 -4.81
CA LEU A 571 33.95 35.02 -5.65
C LEU A 571 33.06 36.21 -6.02
N ASN A 572 33.16 36.66 -7.27
CA ASN A 572 32.17 37.59 -7.85
C ASN A 572 30.87 36.81 -8.15
N ILE A 573 29.79 37.22 -7.51
CA ILE A 573 28.45 36.61 -7.64
C ILE A 573 27.86 36.97 -9.01
N GLU A 574 27.47 36.00 -9.84
CA GLU A 574 26.93 36.31 -11.18
C GLU A 574 25.44 36.71 -11.11
N HIS A 575 24.59 35.90 -10.46
CA HIS A 575 23.15 36.12 -10.46
C HIS A 575 22.71 37.12 -9.37
N LYS A 576 23.29 38.34 -9.42
CA LYS A 576 23.02 39.47 -8.51
C LYS A 576 21.53 39.89 -8.46
N ASN A 577 20.71 39.49 -9.43
CA ASN A 577 19.32 39.93 -9.64
C ASN A 577 18.20 38.98 -9.17
N ILE A 578 18.51 37.75 -8.75
CA ILE A 578 17.55 36.78 -8.17
C ILE A 578 17.64 36.79 -6.63
N PRO A 579 16.72 36.18 -5.86
CA PRO A 579 16.89 36.05 -4.40
C PRO A 579 17.89 34.94 -4.02
N CYS A 580 18.40 35.01 -2.80
CA CYS A 580 19.17 33.95 -2.17
C CYS A 580 18.27 32.88 -1.53
N LEU A 581 18.86 31.70 -1.28
CA LEU A 581 18.28 30.69 -0.41
C LEU A 581 18.41 31.14 1.05
N ILE A 582 17.40 30.83 1.86
CA ILE A 582 17.46 30.91 3.32
C ILE A 582 17.62 29.49 3.87
N PHE A 583 18.65 29.25 4.69
CA PHE A 583 18.83 27.97 5.36
C PHE A 583 18.16 27.90 6.74
N ARG A 584 17.68 26.72 7.11
CA ARG A 584 17.02 26.44 8.38
C ARG A 584 18.02 26.39 9.54
N GLY A 585 17.98 27.35 10.47
CA GLY A 585 18.90 27.42 11.61
C GLY A 585 18.44 28.35 12.74
N ARG A 586 19.26 28.50 13.79
CA ARG A 586 19.07 29.49 14.87
C ARG A 586 19.41 30.93 14.42
N LYS A 587 20.30 31.07 13.44
CA LYS A 587 20.61 32.32 12.73
C LYS A 587 20.16 32.18 11.28
N THR A 588 19.72 33.27 10.66
CA THR A 588 19.34 33.31 9.24
C THR A 588 20.59 33.36 8.38
N ASN A 589 20.88 32.28 7.65
CA ASN A 589 21.98 32.25 6.69
C ASN A 589 21.41 32.47 5.28
N TYR A 590 21.93 33.48 4.58
CA TYR A 590 21.63 33.77 3.18
C TYR A 590 22.71 33.15 2.29
N MET A 591 22.32 32.48 1.19
CA MET A 591 23.26 31.87 0.25
C MET A 591 22.82 32.07 -1.21
N PRO A 592 23.69 32.60 -2.10
CA PRO A 592 23.44 32.64 -3.54
C PRO A 592 23.14 31.24 -4.11
N MET A 593 22.19 31.14 -5.05
CA MET A 593 21.75 29.84 -5.59
C MET A 593 22.85 29.13 -6.39
N GLU A 594 23.69 29.89 -7.09
CA GLU A 594 24.87 29.42 -7.83
C GLU A 594 25.93 28.76 -6.93
N LEU A 595 25.99 29.12 -5.64
CA LEU A 595 26.94 28.55 -4.68
C LEU A 595 26.40 27.30 -3.96
N CYS A 596 25.34 26.68 -4.50
CA CYS A 596 24.62 25.56 -3.88
C CYS A 596 24.46 24.36 -4.81
N VAL A 597 24.85 23.17 -4.34
CA VAL A 597 24.67 21.87 -5.03
C VAL A 597 23.70 21.00 -4.26
N LEU A 598 22.72 20.40 -4.95
CA LEU A 598 21.77 19.46 -4.34
C LEU A 598 22.47 18.22 -3.80
N VAL A 599 22.13 17.83 -2.56
CA VAL A 599 22.68 16.63 -1.93
C VAL A 599 22.07 15.37 -2.54
N GLU A 600 22.92 14.41 -2.90
CA GLU A 600 22.54 13.07 -3.34
C GLU A 600 21.72 12.27 -2.29
N GLY A 601 21.00 11.24 -2.73
CA GLY A 601 20.29 10.33 -1.82
C GLY A 601 19.06 10.91 -1.11
N GLN A 602 18.60 12.10 -1.50
CA GLN A 602 17.37 12.69 -0.98
C GLN A 602 16.15 12.12 -1.69
N ARG A 603 15.24 11.46 -0.95
CA ARG A 603 14.00 10.94 -1.55
C ARG A 603 13.10 12.07 -2.02
N TYR A 604 12.73 12.07 -3.30
CA TYR A 604 11.70 12.96 -3.85
C TYR A 604 10.28 12.41 -3.54
N PRO A 605 9.25 13.26 -3.33
CA PRO A 605 7.87 12.80 -3.19
C PRO A 605 7.32 12.23 -4.51
N THR A 606 6.73 11.04 -4.47
CA THR A 606 6.03 10.44 -5.64
C THR A 606 4.93 11.35 -6.17
N ASP A 607 4.23 12.01 -5.25
CA ASP A 607 3.04 12.81 -5.51
C ASP A 607 3.39 14.19 -6.13
N GLY A 608 4.69 14.51 -6.25
CA GLY A 608 5.21 15.68 -6.98
C GLY A 608 5.70 15.37 -8.40
N LEU A 609 5.64 14.11 -8.83
CA LEU A 609 5.98 13.71 -10.20
C LEU A 609 4.82 14.03 -11.15
N ASP A 610 5.13 14.43 -12.39
CA ASP A 610 4.14 14.53 -13.45
C ASP A 610 3.67 13.14 -13.94
N PHE A 611 2.75 13.13 -14.90
CA PHE A 611 2.17 11.90 -15.45
C PHE A 611 3.20 10.99 -16.16
N PHE A 612 4.15 11.56 -16.89
CA PHE A 612 5.18 10.80 -17.62
C PHE A 612 6.25 10.28 -16.67
N ALA A 613 6.75 11.11 -15.76
CA ALA A 613 7.68 10.71 -14.70
C ALA A 613 7.09 9.60 -13.81
N SER A 614 5.83 9.75 -13.39
CA SER A 614 5.10 8.72 -12.64
C SER A 614 4.95 7.41 -13.43
N THR A 615 4.71 7.49 -14.73
CA THR A 615 4.56 6.31 -15.61
C THR A 615 5.91 5.60 -15.81
N LYS A 616 7.01 6.34 -16.03
CA LYS A 616 8.38 5.80 -16.06
C LYS A 616 8.73 5.06 -14.76
N LEU A 617 8.57 5.72 -13.61
CA LEU A 617 8.84 5.16 -12.28
C LEU A 617 8.01 3.89 -12.02
N LYS A 618 6.73 3.91 -12.40
CA LYS A 618 5.84 2.73 -12.31
C LYS A 618 6.35 1.58 -13.18
N ASN A 619 6.71 1.84 -14.44
CA ASN A 619 7.20 0.80 -15.34
C ASN A 619 8.50 0.16 -14.83
N MET A 620 9.45 0.96 -14.32
CA MET A 620 10.67 0.47 -13.66
C MET A 620 10.38 -0.34 -12.39
N SER A 621 9.39 0.09 -11.60
CA SER A 621 8.98 -0.60 -10.35
C SER A 621 8.29 -1.94 -10.60
N VAL A 622 7.61 -2.12 -11.74
CA VAL A 622 6.85 -3.33 -12.09
C VAL A 622 7.73 -4.31 -12.90
N ALA A 623 8.93 -4.56 -12.39
CA ALA A 623 9.87 -5.53 -12.94
C ALA A 623 9.25 -6.94 -13.10
N SER A 624 9.61 -7.62 -14.19
CA SER A 624 9.22 -9.01 -14.47
C SER A 624 9.75 -9.98 -13.40
N PRO A 625 9.25 -11.23 -13.31
CA PRO A 625 9.85 -12.25 -12.43
C PRO A 625 11.35 -12.44 -12.67
N ARG A 626 11.79 -12.48 -13.93
CA ARG A 626 13.19 -12.60 -14.32
C ARG A 626 14.00 -11.38 -13.88
N ASP A 627 13.57 -10.17 -14.26
CA ASP A 627 14.25 -8.92 -13.89
C ASP A 627 14.36 -8.77 -12.38
N ARG A 628 13.26 -9.00 -11.64
CA ARG A 628 13.26 -8.86 -10.19
C ARG A 628 14.15 -9.89 -9.52
N LYS A 629 14.15 -11.16 -9.99
CA LYS A 629 15.06 -12.19 -9.48
C LYS A 629 16.52 -11.74 -9.67
N SER A 630 16.91 -11.41 -10.90
CA SER A 630 18.29 -11.00 -11.21
C SER A 630 18.72 -9.71 -10.50
N SER A 631 17.83 -8.73 -10.31
CA SER A 631 18.14 -7.55 -9.49
C SER A 631 18.37 -7.87 -8.01
N ILE A 632 17.69 -8.89 -7.45
CA ILE A 632 17.93 -9.33 -6.06
C ILE A 632 19.25 -10.11 -5.97
N GLU A 633 19.54 -10.98 -6.93
CA GLU A 633 20.79 -11.75 -7.01
C GLU A 633 22.03 -10.85 -7.16
N LEU A 634 21.98 -9.87 -8.07
CA LEU A 634 23.03 -8.84 -8.22
C LEU A 634 23.31 -8.08 -6.92
N MET A 635 22.27 -7.86 -6.10
CA MET A 635 22.42 -7.11 -4.85
C MET A 635 22.91 -7.97 -3.67
N MET A 636 22.73 -9.29 -3.72
CA MET A 636 23.39 -10.22 -2.79
C MET A 636 24.88 -10.41 -3.12
N ALA A 637 25.22 -10.45 -4.41
CA ALA A 637 26.60 -10.53 -4.88
C ALA A 637 27.38 -9.21 -4.77
N SER A 638 26.71 -8.10 -4.43
CA SER A 638 27.31 -6.76 -4.34
C SER A 638 28.10 -6.56 -3.04
N PRO A 639 29.33 -6.00 -3.07
CA PRO A 639 30.07 -5.64 -1.86
C PRO A 639 29.36 -4.63 -0.95
N VAL A 640 28.44 -3.81 -1.50
CA VAL A 640 27.59 -2.88 -0.73
C VAL A 640 26.23 -3.49 -0.34
N GLY A 641 26.08 -4.80 -0.57
CA GLY A 641 24.92 -5.60 -0.20
C GLY A 641 25.02 -6.19 1.22
N PRO A 642 24.00 -6.96 1.65
CA PRO A 642 23.90 -7.49 3.01
C PRO A 642 24.78 -8.73 3.29
N HIS A 643 25.52 -9.22 2.30
CA HIS A 643 26.55 -10.28 2.43
C HIS A 643 27.99 -9.70 2.27
N GLY A 644 28.11 -8.39 2.04
CA GLY A 644 29.41 -7.71 1.95
C GLY A 644 29.92 -7.21 3.30
N GLY A 645 31.24 -7.02 3.40
CA GLY A 645 31.94 -6.58 4.61
C GLY A 645 32.12 -7.69 5.65
N ASP A 646 32.96 -7.41 6.65
CA ASP A 646 33.40 -8.39 7.66
C ASP A 646 32.53 -8.42 8.93
N ILE A 647 31.55 -7.52 9.02
CA ILE A 647 30.73 -7.27 10.21
C ILE A 647 29.80 -8.43 10.60
N LEU A 648 29.51 -9.36 9.69
CA LEU A 648 28.73 -10.56 10.02
C LEU A 648 29.63 -11.60 10.70
N GLN A 649 30.82 -11.77 10.15
CA GLN A 649 31.85 -12.73 10.56
C GLN A 649 32.34 -12.39 11.97
N ASP A 650 32.51 -11.10 12.28
CA ASP A 650 32.76 -10.56 13.63
C ASP A 650 31.76 -11.10 14.66
N PHE A 651 30.46 -10.97 14.36
CA PHE A 651 29.35 -11.43 15.20
C PHE A 651 29.13 -12.96 15.15
N GLY A 652 29.94 -13.70 14.37
CA GLY A 652 29.78 -15.13 14.18
C GLY A 652 28.54 -15.52 13.37
N MET A 653 28.11 -14.63 12.47
CA MET A 653 27.00 -14.78 11.53
C MET A 653 27.51 -14.90 10.09
N ASP A 654 26.68 -15.45 9.20
CA ASP A 654 26.89 -15.42 7.75
C ASP A 654 25.53 -15.52 7.01
N VAL A 655 25.44 -14.97 5.80
CA VAL A 655 24.21 -14.93 4.98
C VAL A 655 24.46 -15.65 3.66
N ILE A 656 23.97 -16.89 3.54
CA ILE A 656 24.21 -17.73 2.36
C ILE A 656 23.65 -17.01 1.11
N PRO A 657 24.49 -16.68 0.10
CA PRO A 657 24.10 -15.77 -0.99
C PRO A 657 23.18 -16.39 -2.05
N SER A 658 22.70 -17.62 -1.85
CA SER A 658 21.74 -18.30 -2.73
C SER A 658 20.30 -18.16 -2.23
N MET A 659 19.37 -17.94 -3.17
CA MET A 659 17.93 -17.96 -2.86
C MET A 659 17.51 -19.34 -2.33
N THR A 660 16.67 -19.36 -1.29
CA THR A 660 16.12 -20.59 -0.73
C THR A 660 15.34 -21.36 -1.80
N ASN A 661 15.72 -22.62 -2.00
CA ASN A 661 14.98 -23.55 -2.83
C ASN A 661 13.85 -24.21 -2.02
N VAL A 662 12.61 -24.16 -2.53
CA VAL A 662 11.42 -24.74 -1.90
C VAL A 662 10.65 -25.55 -2.94
N THR A 663 10.04 -26.67 -2.52
CA THR A 663 9.07 -27.40 -3.34
C THR A 663 7.68 -26.88 -3.04
N GLY A 664 7.18 -25.96 -3.87
CA GLY A 664 5.81 -25.51 -3.81
C GLY A 664 4.83 -26.56 -4.32
N ARG A 665 3.56 -26.40 -3.94
CA ARG A 665 2.42 -27.20 -4.42
C ARG A 665 1.49 -26.31 -5.21
N VAL A 666 0.95 -26.79 -6.33
CA VAL A 666 -0.20 -26.18 -7.00
C VAL A 666 -1.43 -26.99 -6.60
N ILE A 667 -2.31 -26.39 -5.81
CA ILE A 667 -3.61 -26.97 -5.45
C ILE A 667 -4.61 -26.79 -6.61
N GLU A 668 -5.61 -27.65 -6.66
CA GLU A 668 -6.60 -27.68 -7.75
C GLU A 668 -7.54 -26.47 -7.70
N PRO A 669 -7.85 -25.81 -8.84
CA PRO A 669 -8.88 -24.79 -8.88
C PRO A 669 -10.28 -25.42 -8.83
N PRO A 670 -11.28 -24.78 -8.20
CA PRO A 670 -12.63 -25.31 -8.12
C PRO A 670 -13.31 -25.35 -9.49
N ILE A 671 -14.17 -26.35 -9.70
CA ILE A 671 -15.14 -26.32 -10.80
C ILE A 671 -16.18 -25.24 -10.47
N LEU A 672 -16.41 -24.34 -11.43
CA LEU A 672 -17.36 -23.23 -11.25
C LEU A 672 -18.74 -23.60 -11.80
N LYS A 673 -19.76 -23.15 -11.09
CA LYS A 673 -21.16 -23.12 -11.55
C LYS A 673 -21.43 -21.76 -12.18
N LEU A 674 -21.94 -21.77 -13.41
CA LEU A 674 -22.42 -20.63 -14.18
C LEU A 674 -23.85 -20.91 -14.65
N GLY A 675 -24.56 -19.91 -15.16
CA GLY A 675 -25.81 -20.14 -15.88
C GLY A 675 -25.59 -20.44 -17.37
N ASP A 676 -26.62 -20.93 -18.04
CA ASP A 676 -26.79 -20.85 -19.50
C ASP A 676 -27.87 -19.81 -19.87
N PRO A 677 -27.94 -19.34 -21.14
CA PRO A 677 -28.97 -18.39 -21.57
C PRO A 677 -30.42 -18.89 -21.48
N ASN A 678 -30.64 -20.18 -21.18
CA ASN A 678 -31.96 -20.81 -21.04
C ASN A 678 -32.36 -20.98 -19.55
N GLY A 679 -31.61 -20.38 -18.61
CA GLY A 679 -31.88 -20.44 -17.17
C GLY A 679 -31.42 -21.73 -16.47
N ARG A 680 -30.67 -22.60 -17.14
CA ARG A 680 -30.12 -23.84 -16.55
C ARG A 680 -28.76 -23.57 -15.92
N SER A 681 -28.37 -24.36 -14.92
CA SER A 681 -27.00 -24.34 -14.39
C SER A 681 -26.06 -25.17 -15.27
N GLY A 682 -24.90 -24.61 -15.62
CA GLY A 682 -23.84 -25.28 -16.36
C GLY A 682 -22.50 -25.23 -15.62
N THR A 683 -21.68 -26.26 -15.80
CA THR A 683 -20.34 -26.36 -15.22
C THR A 683 -19.29 -25.65 -16.09
N MET A 684 -18.21 -25.19 -15.45
CA MET A 684 -17.04 -24.60 -16.09
C MET A 684 -15.77 -25.07 -15.38
N GLU A 685 -15.01 -25.93 -16.05
CA GLU A 685 -13.63 -26.28 -15.66
C GLU A 685 -12.64 -25.20 -16.09
N LEU A 686 -11.53 -25.07 -15.36
CA LEU A 686 -10.61 -23.94 -15.49
C LEU A 686 -9.24 -24.34 -16.05
N ARG A 687 -8.78 -23.61 -17.07
CA ARG A 687 -7.44 -23.80 -17.64
C ARG A 687 -6.36 -23.39 -16.65
N LEU A 688 -5.51 -24.36 -16.27
CA LEU A 688 -4.57 -24.26 -15.16
C LEU A 688 -3.52 -23.14 -15.28
N GLU A 689 -3.18 -22.66 -16.48
CA GLU A 689 -2.12 -21.63 -16.64
C GLU A 689 -2.58 -20.25 -16.16
N LYS A 690 -3.89 -19.99 -16.14
CA LYS A 690 -4.46 -18.68 -15.82
C LYS A 690 -5.60 -18.73 -14.81
N CYS A 691 -6.36 -19.82 -14.76
CA CYS A 691 -7.61 -19.98 -14.00
C CYS A 691 -8.63 -18.85 -14.23
N HIS A 692 -8.57 -18.16 -15.38
CA HIS A 692 -9.56 -17.17 -15.80
C HIS A 692 -10.73 -17.87 -16.50
N TRP A 693 -11.95 -17.35 -16.33
CA TRP A 693 -13.11 -17.70 -17.12
C TRP A 693 -13.67 -16.47 -17.86
N ASN A 694 -14.73 -16.65 -18.63
CA ASN A 694 -15.52 -15.59 -19.22
C ASN A 694 -17.00 -16.01 -19.27
N LEU A 695 -17.87 -15.12 -19.77
CA LEU A 695 -19.31 -15.38 -19.95
C LEU A 695 -19.69 -15.41 -21.45
N VAL A 696 -18.82 -15.97 -22.30
CA VAL A 696 -19.14 -16.18 -23.71
C VAL A 696 -19.98 -17.46 -23.83
N GLY A 697 -21.22 -17.34 -24.30
CA GLY A 697 -22.18 -18.45 -24.34
C GLY A 697 -22.67 -18.93 -22.97
N ARG A 698 -22.50 -18.12 -21.91
CA ARG A 698 -22.89 -18.42 -20.52
C ARG A 698 -23.56 -17.19 -19.88
N SER A 699 -24.38 -17.42 -18.88
CA SER A 699 -25.08 -16.39 -18.10
C SER A 699 -24.62 -16.40 -16.64
N MET A 700 -25.15 -15.48 -15.84
CA MET A 700 -24.94 -15.45 -14.39
C MET A 700 -25.79 -16.52 -13.70
N VAL A 701 -25.37 -16.99 -12.52
CA VAL A 701 -26.07 -18.08 -11.79
C VAL A 701 -27.42 -17.62 -11.22
N ASP A 702 -27.49 -16.37 -10.78
CA ASP A 702 -28.72 -15.68 -10.39
C ASP A 702 -28.61 -14.24 -10.89
N GLY A 703 -29.07 -14.03 -12.13
CA GLY A 703 -29.22 -12.72 -12.75
C GLY A 703 -30.55 -12.08 -12.32
N LYS A 704 -30.48 -10.99 -11.57
CA LYS A 704 -31.67 -10.32 -11.03
C LYS A 704 -32.32 -9.40 -12.07
N SER A 705 -33.62 -9.60 -12.31
CA SER A 705 -34.46 -8.71 -13.12
C SER A 705 -34.25 -7.23 -12.77
N VAL A 706 -34.15 -6.39 -13.78
CA VAL A 706 -33.98 -4.94 -13.69
C VAL A 706 -35.20 -4.27 -14.32
N GLU A 707 -36.15 -3.89 -13.48
CA GLU A 707 -37.43 -3.27 -13.86
C GLU A 707 -37.44 -1.78 -13.55
N HIS A 708 -36.98 -1.40 -12.35
CA HIS A 708 -37.09 -0.05 -11.83
C HIS A 708 -35.70 0.55 -11.65
N TRP A 709 -35.19 1.20 -12.70
CA TRP A 709 -33.88 1.84 -12.71
C TRP A 709 -33.92 3.16 -13.50
N GLY A 710 -33.03 4.09 -13.15
CA GLY A 710 -32.97 5.41 -13.79
C GLY A 710 -31.56 5.78 -14.26
N ILE A 711 -31.47 6.79 -15.12
CA ILE A 711 -30.22 7.39 -15.56
C ILE A 711 -30.12 8.83 -15.06
N LEU A 712 -28.97 9.18 -14.51
CA LEU A 712 -28.57 10.55 -14.17
C LEU A 712 -27.29 10.88 -14.94
N ASP A 713 -27.42 11.66 -16.02
CA ASP A 713 -26.29 12.10 -16.83
C ASP A 713 -25.77 13.46 -16.36
N PHE A 714 -24.47 13.55 -16.07
CA PHE A 714 -23.79 14.81 -15.77
C PHE A 714 -23.09 15.43 -17.00
N THR A 715 -23.26 14.86 -18.21
CA THR A 715 -22.50 15.22 -19.41
C THR A 715 -23.26 16.04 -20.47
N SER A 716 -24.60 16.15 -20.38
CA SER A 716 -25.39 16.87 -21.38
C SER A 716 -24.99 18.34 -21.54
N GLN A 717 -24.54 18.98 -20.46
CA GLN A 717 -24.09 20.37 -20.38
C GLN A 717 -22.56 20.47 -20.19
N GLY A 718 -21.86 21.13 -21.12
CA GLY A 718 -20.44 21.49 -20.97
C GLY A 718 -19.43 20.33 -21.04
N SER A 719 -19.81 19.16 -21.58
CA SER A 719 -18.90 18.03 -21.82
C SER A 719 -18.43 17.95 -23.26
N ASN A 720 -17.15 17.65 -23.47
CA ASN A 720 -16.61 17.26 -24.78
C ASN A 720 -16.99 15.81 -25.17
N HIS A 721 -17.51 15.04 -24.20
CA HIS A 721 -17.97 13.66 -24.38
C HIS A 721 -19.40 13.54 -23.84
N LYS A 722 -20.39 14.05 -24.59
CA LYS A 722 -21.80 13.82 -24.27
C LYS A 722 -22.12 12.33 -24.30
N PHE A 723 -22.96 11.86 -23.39
CA PHE A 723 -23.38 10.47 -23.31
C PHE A 723 -24.39 10.12 -24.42
N ASN A 724 -24.14 9.04 -25.18
CA ASN A 724 -25.12 8.50 -26.13
C ASN A 724 -26.03 7.51 -25.39
N HIS A 725 -27.09 8.03 -24.78
CA HIS A 725 -28.00 7.23 -23.95
C HIS A 725 -28.77 6.19 -24.77
N ASP A 726 -29.32 6.56 -25.93
CA ASP A 726 -30.06 5.68 -26.84
C ASP A 726 -29.30 4.40 -27.20
N GLN A 727 -28.07 4.56 -27.70
CA GLN A 727 -27.26 3.41 -28.12
C GLN A 727 -26.82 2.61 -26.90
N PHE A 728 -26.40 3.28 -25.83
CA PHE A 728 -25.94 2.59 -24.63
C PHE A 728 -27.04 1.76 -23.97
N VAL A 729 -28.28 2.25 -23.88
CA VAL A 729 -29.41 1.49 -23.32
C VAL A 729 -29.71 0.26 -24.17
N LYS A 730 -29.68 0.38 -25.51
CA LYS A 730 -29.88 -0.75 -26.43
C LYS A 730 -28.77 -1.81 -26.25
N ASP A 731 -27.51 -1.40 -26.31
CA ASP A 731 -26.35 -2.29 -26.12
C ASP A 731 -26.37 -2.98 -24.74
N LEU A 732 -26.73 -2.23 -23.69
CA LEU A 732 -26.79 -2.72 -22.31
C LEU A 732 -27.89 -3.76 -22.14
N LYS A 733 -29.12 -3.49 -22.60
CA LYS A 733 -30.26 -4.43 -22.51
C LYS A 733 -29.96 -5.72 -23.27
N ILE A 734 -29.46 -5.63 -24.51
CA ILE A 734 -29.05 -6.81 -25.30
C ILE A 734 -28.03 -7.64 -24.51
N LYS A 735 -26.97 -7.00 -24.00
CA LYS A 735 -25.92 -7.70 -23.27
C LYS A 735 -26.40 -8.28 -21.94
N TYR A 736 -27.30 -7.61 -21.22
CA TYR A 736 -27.82 -8.08 -19.94
C TYR A 736 -28.73 -9.29 -20.12
N ASN A 737 -29.63 -9.25 -21.12
CA ASN A 737 -30.47 -10.39 -21.47
C ASN A 737 -29.60 -11.62 -21.83
N MET A 738 -28.54 -11.45 -22.63
CA MET A 738 -27.57 -12.52 -22.94
C MET A 738 -26.84 -13.08 -21.69
N LEU A 739 -26.71 -12.28 -20.63
CA LEU A 739 -26.09 -12.66 -19.36
C LEU A 739 -27.11 -13.18 -18.32
N GLY A 740 -28.37 -13.40 -18.71
CA GLY A 740 -29.43 -13.90 -17.82
C GLY A 740 -30.05 -12.85 -16.91
N ILE A 741 -29.95 -11.56 -17.26
CA ILE A 741 -30.59 -10.44 -16.57
C ILE A 741 -31.65 -9.85 -17.50
N ASP A 742 -32.93 -10.10 -17.23
CA ASP A 742 -34.03 -9.41 -17.89
C ASP A 742 -33.97 -7.92 -17.52
N MET A 743 -33.82 -7.04 -18.52
CA MET A 743 -33.64 -5.61 -18.31
C MET A 743 -34.64 -4.76 -19.11
N LYS A 744 -35.53 -4.07 -18.38
CA LYS A 744 -36.49 -3.11 -18.92
C LYS A 744 -35.83 -1.78 -19.23
N ASP A 745 -36.55 -0.90 -19.91
CA ASP A 745 -36.11 0.48 -20.18
C ASP A 745 -36.06 1.32 -18.89
N PRO A 746 -35.22 2.37 -18.83
CA PRO A 746 -35.11 3.19 -17.62
C PRO A 746 -36.39 4.00 -17.39
N VAL A 747 -36.88 4.01 -16.15
CA VAL A 747 -38.13 4.73 -15.79
C VAL A 747 -38.00 6.26 -15.87
N PHE A 748 -36.78 6.79 -15.90
CA PHE A 748 -36.49 8.19 -16.27
C PHE A 748 -35.06 8.37 -16.76
N TYR A 749 -34.85 9.50 -17.46
CA TYR A 749 -33.55 10.06 -17.81
C TYR A 749 -33.48 11.50 -17.25
N GLU A 750 -32.56 11.76 -16.33
CA GLU A 750 -32.39 13.06 -15.65
C GLU A 750 -31.06 13.72 -16.07
N GLU A 751 -31.12 14.96 -16.54
CA GLU A 751 -29.94 15.72 -16.95
C GLU A 751 -29.37 16.62 -15.85
N SER A 752 -28.05 16.77 -15.86
CA SER A 752 -27.31 17.48 -14.82
C SER A 752 -25.96 18.01 -15.30
N GLU A 753 -25.32 18.87 -14.50
CA GLU A 753 -23.99 19.42 -14.79
C GLU A 753 -22.93 18.76 -13.91
N MET A 754 -21.75 18.46 -14.46
CA MET A 754 -20.56 18.10 -13.65
C MET A 754 -20.29 19.08 -12.49
N LYS A 755 -20.71 20.35 -12.59
CA LYS A 755 -20.62 21.34 -11.50
C LYS A 755 -21.47 20.97 -10.27
N LYS A 756 -22.65 20.36 -10.45
CA LYS A 756 -23.56 19.98 -9.35
C LYS A 756 -22.96 18.90 -8.45
N LEU A 757 -22.07 18.05 -8.96
CA LEU A 757 -21.24 17.13 -8.14
C LEU A 757 -20.33 17.90 -7.14
N GLY A 758 -19.97 19.13 -7.50
CA GLY A 758 -19.15 20.05 -6.72
C GLY A 758 -19.86 20.75 -5.55
N ASP A 759 -21.19 20.80 -5.55
CA ASP A 759 -22.01 21.36 -4.46
C ASP A 759 -22.71 20.24 -3.65
N TYR A 760 -22.91 20.48 -2.36
CA TYR A 760 -23.68 19.59 -1.49
C TYR A 760 -25.19 19.83 -1.63
N ASN A 761 -25.65 21.08 -1.60
CA ASN A 761 -27.08 21.38 -1.51
C ASN A 761 -27.84 21.01 -2.79
N SER A 762 -27.27 21.33 -3.95
CA SER A 762 -27.82 20.99 -5.26
C SER A 762 -27.84 19.48 -5.50
N LEU A 763 -26.81 18.75 -5.06
CA LEU A 763 -26.72 17.30 -5.24
C LEU A 763 -27.66 16.54 -4.28
N SER A 764 -27.83 17.03 -3.06
CA SER A 764 -28.79 16.47 -2.10
C SER A 764 -30.22 16.61 -2.63
N LYS A 765 -30.64 17.83 -2.98
CA LYS A 765 -31.98 18.10 -3.55
C LYS A 765 -32.26 17.31 -4.84
N LEU A 766 -31.23 17.08 -5.67
CA LEU A 766 -31.33 16.27 -6.89
C LEU A 766 -31.58 14.78 -6.58
N LEU A 767 -30.80 14.20 -5.66
CA LEU A 767 -30.97 12.81 -5.26
C LEU A 767 -32.27 12.59 -4.48
N GLU A 768 -32.65 13.54 -3.61
CA GLU A 768 -33.93 13.55 -2.89
C GLU A 768 -35.13 13.64 -3.85
N ARG A 769 -35.04 14.40 -4.95
CA ARG A 769 -36.05 14.42 -6.01
C ARG A 769 -36.14 13.08 -6.72
N ILE A 770 -35.01 12.47 -7.06
CA ILE A 770 -34.95 11.15 -7.68
C ILE A 770 -35.55 10.07 -6.75
N ASN A 771 -35.34 10.17 -5.44
CA ASN A 771 -35.88 9.21 -4.46
C ASN A 771 -37.41 9.27 -4.26
N ARG A 772 -38.10 10.24 -4.88
CA ARG A 772 -39.57 10.32 -4.90
C ARG A 772 -40.19 9.54 -6.06
N GLN A 773 -39.37 9.03 -6.97
CA GLN A 773 -39.80 8.10 -8.03
C GLN A 773 -40.08 6.71 -7.43
N PRO A 774 -40.77 5.81 -8.16
CA PRO A 774 -40.92 4.41 -7.75
C PRO A 774 -39.57 3.77 -7.36
N ARG A 775 -39.58 2.95 -6.29
CA ARG A 775 -38.38 2.50 -5.57
C ARG A 775 -37.34 1.87 -6.51
N LEU A 776 -36.27 2.61 -6.77
CA LEU A 776 -35.22 2.22 -7.72
C LEU A 776 -34.37 1.07 -7.16
N GLN A 777 -34.12 0.07 -8.00
CA GLN A 777 -33.14 -0.98 -7.76
C GLN A 777 -31.70 -0.45 -7.89
N PHE A 778 -31.46 0.44 -8.86
CA PHE A 778 -30.26 1.28 -8.91
C PHE A 778 -30.44 2.54 -9.78
N LEU A 779 -29.52 3.48 -9.60
CA LEU A 779 -29.33 4.68 -10.43
C LEU A 779 -27.99 4.60 -11.18
N LEU A 780 -28.01 4.74 -12.50
CA LEU A 780 -26.81 4.87 -13.33
C LEU A 780 -26.36 6.34 -13.36
N CYS A 781 -25.14 6.63 -12.91
CA CYS A 781 -24.59 7.99 -12.87
C CYS A 781 -23.45 8.18 -13.89
N VAL A 782 -23.69 8.94 -14.94
CA VAL A 782 -22.73 9.11 -16.06
C VAL A 782 -21.92 10.38 -15.90
N MET A 783 -20.59 10.31 -16.13
CA MET A 783 -19.67 11.45 -16.01
C MET A 783 -18.70 11.52 -17.19
N ASP A 784 -18.24 12.72 -17.57
CA ASP A 784 -17.19 12.92 -18.58
C ASP A 784 -15.85 12.34 -18.07
N LYS A 785 -15.46 12.82 -16.89
CA LYS A 785 -14.16 12.61 -16.27
C LYS A 785 -14.30 12.38 -14.76
N ARG A 786 -13.23 11.87 -14.16
CA ARG A 786 -13.16 11.66 -12.71
C ARG A 786 -13.03 13.02 -12.01
N VAL A 787 -13.89 13.25 -11.01
CA VAL A 787 -13.91 14.47 -10.19
C VAL A 787 -14.12 14.10 -8.72
N GLU A 788 -13.64 14.94 -7.80
CA GLU A 788 -13.79 14.72 -6.35
C GLU A 788 -15.27 14.64 -5.91
N GLY A 789 -16.18 15.30 -6.62
CA GLY A 789 -17.62 15.22 -6.39
C GLY A 789 -18.21 13.80 -6.50
N TYR A 790 -17.50 12.82 -7.10
CA TYR A 790 -17.83 11.39 -7.00
C TYR A 790 -17.96 10.94 -5.53
N LYS A 791 -17.07 11.41 -4.64
CA LYS A 791 -17.08 11.08 -3.21
C LYS A 791 -18.37 11.56 -2.56
N ARG A 792 -18.84 12.76 -2.95
CA ARG A 792 -20.06 13.40 -2.44
C ARG A 792 -21.34 12.74 -2.97
N LEU A 793 -21.38 12.40 -4.27
CA LEU A 793 -22.45 11.58 -4.85
C LEU A 793 -22.62 10.28 -4.08
N LYS A 794 -21.52 9.57 -3.82
CA LYS A 794 -21.53 8.31 -3.06
C LYS A 794 -21.97 8.50 -1.61
N TRP A 795 -21.44 9.51 -0.91
CA TRP A 795 -21.84 9.82 0.45
C TRP A 795 -23.35 10.09 0.58
N ILE A 796 -23.89 11.01 -0.21
CA ILE A 796 -25.31 11.40 -0.09
C ILE A 796 -26.21 10.23 -0.47
N ALA A 797 -25.98 9.59 -1.62
CA ALA A 797 -26.82 8.49 -2.09
C ALA A 797 -26.83 7.31 -1.09
N GLU A 798 -25.67 6.91 -0.56
CA GLU A 798 -25.54 5.66 0.19
C GLU A 798 -25.71 5.82 1.71
N THR A 799 -25.65 7.04 2.26
CA THR A 799 -25.84 7.30 3.71
C THR A 799 -27.05 8.18 4.06
N LYS A 800 -27.55 9.00 3.12
CA LYS A 800 -28.66 9.94 3.40
C LYS A 800 -29.96 9.64 2.66
N VAL A 801 -29.88 9.08 1.46
CA VAL A 801 -31.04 8.94 0.56
C VAL A 801 -31.46 7.48 0.34
N GLY A 802 -30.53 6.53 0.42
CA GLY A 802 -30.81 5.10 0.26
C GLY A 802 -30.66 4.55 -1.16
N ILE A 803 -30.10 5.33 -2.10
CA ILE A 803 -30.03 4.95 -3.53
C ILE A 803 -28.76 4.17 -3.83
N VAL A 804 -28.94 2.95 -4.34
CA VAL A 804 -27.87 2.13 -4.94
C VAL A 804 -27.37 2.79 -6.22
N THR A 805 -26.09 3.17 -6.29
CA THR A 805 -25.54 3.89 -7.44
C THR A 805 -24.44 3.12 -8.18
N GLN A 806 -24.52 3.09 -9.51
CA GLN A 806 -23.45 2.63 -10.39
C GLN A 806 -22.96 3.78 -11.27
N CYS A 807 -21.70 4.17 -11.11
CA CYS A 807 -21.12 5.27 -11.90
C CYS A 807 -20.34 4.74 -13.11
N CYS A 808 -20.37 5.47 -14.22
CA CYS A 808 -19.61 5.17 -15.44
C CYS A 808 -18.98 6.45 -16.02
N LEU A 809 -18.07 6.28 -16.99
CA LEU A 809 -17.50 7.39 -17.75
C LEU A 809 -18.00 7.34 -19.20
N SER A 810 -18.54 8.44 -19.72
CA SER A 810 -19.09 8.50 -21.08
C SER A 810 -18.09 8.10 -22.19
N PRO A 811 -16.78 8.39 -22.13
CA PRO A 811 -15.82 7.94 -23.15
C PRO A 811 -15.57 6.42 -23.18
N ASN A 812 -16.07 5.68 -22.18
CA ASN A 812 -16.06 4.21 -22.15
C ASN A 812 -17.46 3.64 -22.44
N ALA A 813 -18.52 4.27 -21.91
CA ALA A 813 -19.91 3.88 -22.17
C ALA A 813 -20.25 4.01 -23.67
N ASN A 814 -19.97 5.16 -24.29
CA ASN A 814 -20.18 5.40 -25.72
C ASN A 814 -19.36 4.48 -26.64
N LYS A 815 -18.39 3.71 -26.11
CA LYS A 815 -17.56 2.77 -26.89
C LYS A 815 -18.13 1.34 -26.89
N GLY A 816 -19.21 1.06 -26.15
CA GLY A 816 -20.00 -0.18 -26.23
C GLY A 816 -19.27 -1.51 -26.00
N LYS A 817 -17.96 -1.52 -25.68
CA LYS A 817 -17.14 -2.74 -25.73
C LYS A 817 -17.72 -3.86 -24.86
N ASP A 818 -17.90 -5.05 -25.43
CA ASP A 818 -18.53 -6.20 -24.78
C ASP A 818 -17.97 -6.51 -23.38
N GLN A 819 -16.64 -6.55 -23.23
CA GLN A 819 -15.98 -6.77 -21.94
C GLN A 819 -16.28 -5.66 -20.92
N TYR A 820 -16.46 -4.42 -21.36
CA TYR A 820 -16.83 -3.29 -20.48
C TYR A 820 -18.29 -3.41 -20.02
N LEU A 821 -19.22 -3.74 -20.92
CA LEU A 821 -20.62 -3.99 -20.58
C LEU A 821 -20.76 -5.22 -19.65
N THR A 822 -20.03 -6.30 -19.93
CA THR A 822 -19.93 -7.48 -19.03
C THR A 822 -19.41 -7.08 -17.65
N ASN A 823 -18.32 -6.31 -17.59
CA ASN A 823 -17.74 -5.85 -16.32
C ASN A 823 -18.63 -4.82 -15.60
N LEU A 824 -19.64 -4.24 -16.27
CA LEU A 824 -20.66 -3.40 -15.66
C LEU A 824 -21.83 -4.24 -15.12
N ALA A 825 -22.29 -5.23 -15.90
CA ALA A 825 -23.31 -6.20 -15.50
C ALA A 825 -22.94 -6.92 -14.19
N LEU A 826 -21.71 -7.43 -14.12
CA LEU A 826 -21.15 -8.07 -12.92
C LEU A 826 -21.27 -7.17 -11.66
N LYS A 827 -21.14 -5.85 -11.81
CA LYS A 827 -21.23 -4.91 -10.68
C LYS A 827 -22.66 -4.56 -10.31
N ILE A 828 -23.55 -4.43 -11.29
CA ILE A 828 -24.97 -4.13 -11.06
C ILE A 828 -25.67 -5.34 -10.44
N ASN A 829 -25.51 -6.54 -11.00
CA ASN A 829 -26.15 -7.75 -10.48
C ASN A 829 -25.78 -8.02 -9.00
N ALA A 830 -24.50 -7.91 -8.65
CA ALA A 830 -24.05 -8.07 -7.27
C ALA A 830 -24.62 -7.00 -6.31
N LYS A 831 -24.86 -5.78 -6.79
CA LYS A 831 -25.44 -4.68 -5.99
C LYS A 831 -26.93 -4.87 -5.71
N ILE A 832 -27.68 -5.40 -6.67
CA ILE A 832 -29.10 -5.71 -6.53
C ILE A 832 -29.35 -7.14 -5.98
N GLY A 833 -28.30 -7.80 -5.49
CA GLY A 833 -28.40 -9.03 -4.71
C GLY A 833 -28.42 -10.34 -5.52
N GLY A 834 -27.87 -10.38 -6.73
CA GLY A 834 -27.70 -11.60 -7.54
C GLY A 834 -26.40 -12.39 -7.28
N SER A 835 -26.28 -13.56 -7.91
CA SER A 835 -25.06 -14.41 -7.94
C SER A 835 -24.44 -14.40 -9.33
N ASN A 836 -23.22 -13.88 -9.47
CA ASN A 836 -22.52 -13.88 -10.77
C ASN A 836 -21.91 -15.25 -11.10
N VAL A 837 -21.37 -15.92 -10.07
CA VAL A 837 -20.69 -17.22 -10.14
C VAL A 837 -20.86 -17.91 -8.78
N GLU A 838 -20.93 -19.23 -8.80
CA GLU A 838 -20.96 -20.08 -7.59
C GLU A 838 -19.92 -21.19 -7.73
N LEU A 839 -19.53 -21.79 -6.61
CA LEU A 839 -18.74 -23.03 -6.61
C LEU A 839 -19.69 -24.19 -6.93
N LEU A 840 -19.26 -25.16 -7.75
CA LEU A 840 -20.07 -26.35 -8.01
C LEU A 840 -20.11 -27.28 -6.80
N ASN A 841 -18.93 -27.53 -6.22
CA ASN A 841 -18.75 -28.33 -5.02
C ASN A 841 -19.03 -27.46 -3.78
N ARG A 842 -19.40 -28.09 -2.67
CA ARG A 842 -19.49 -27.43 -1.36
C ARG A 842 -18.11 -26.91 -0.93
N ILE A 843 -18.10 -26.00 0.02
CA ILE A 843 -16.85 -25.38 0.52
C ILE A 843 -16.07 -26.43 1.32
N PRO A 844 -14.76 -26.61 1.07
CA PRO A 844 -13.92 -27.58 1.75
C PRO A 844 -14.04 -27.54 3.28
N HIS A 845 -14.02 -28.70 3.92
CA HIS A 845 -14.14 -28.89 5.38
C HIS A 845 -15.52 -28.52 5.97
N PHE A 846 -16.43 -27.96 5.17
CA PHE A 846 -17.80 -27.61 5.57
C PHE A 846 -18.86 -28.25 4.67
N GLU A 847 -18.56 -29.41 4.07
CA GLU A 847 -19.45 -30.11 3.16
C GLU A 847 -20.73 -30.60 3.84
N ASN A 848 -20.69 -30.88 5.15
CA ASN A 848 -21.82 -31.42 5.91
C ASN A 848 -22.48 -30.39 6.86
N ASP A 849 -21.88 -29.22 7.05
CA ASP A 849 -22.37 -28.18 7.98
C ASP A 849 -23.65 -27.49 7.50
N ARG A 850 -24.48 -27.09 8.47
CA ARG A 850 -25.81 -26.51 8.21
C ARG A 850 -25.75 -25.03 7.86
N HIS A 851 -24.95 -24.26 8.58
CA HIS A 851 -24.78 -22.82 8.36
C HIS A 851 -23.38 -22.35 8.78
N VAL A 852 -22.60 -21.86 7.82
CA VAL A 852 -21.27 -21.28 8.02
C VAL A 852 -21.25 -19.83 7.53
N MET A 853 -20.50 -18.97 8.21
CA MET A 853 -20.38 -17.55 7.89
C MET A 853 -18.93 -17.10 7.81
N PHE A 854 -18.55 -16.49 6.69
CA PHE A 854 -17.21 -15.94 6.45
C PHE A 854 -17.21 -14.43 6.65
N LEU A 855 -16.34 -13.92 7.52
CA LEU A 855 -16.16 -12.50 7.79
C LEU A 855 -14.82 -11.98 7.29
N GLY A 856 -14.76 -10.69 6.98
CA GLY A 856 -13.54 -9.99 6.57
C GLY A 856 -13.44 -8.62 7.23
N ALA A 857 -12.24 -8.20 7.63
CA ALA A 857 -12.00 -6.91 8.27
C ALA A 857 -10.70 -6.22 7.79
N ASP A 858 -10.79 -4.91 7.50
CA ASP A 858 -9.67 -3.98 7.20
C ASP A 858 -9.86 -2.67 7.98
N VAL A 859 -8.75 -1.98 8.25
CA VAL A 859 -8.73 -0.65 8.85
C VAL A 859 -8.07 0.35 7.92
N ASN A 860 -8.87 1.29 7.41
CA ASN A 860 -8.43 2.35 6.51
C ASN A 860 -7.89 3.56 7.28
N HIS A 861 -6.58 3.59 7.55
CA HIS A 861 -5.87 4.79 8.02
C HIS A 861 -5.80 5.91 6.94
N PRO A 862 -5.72 7.19 7.34
CA PRO A 862 -5.52 8.31 6.42
C PRO A 862 -4.07 8.39 5.88
N GLY A 863 -3.81 9.36 4.99
CA GLY A 863 -2.49 9.57 4.39
C GLY A 863 -1.40 9.97 5.40
N SER A 864 -0.13 9.65 5.11
CA SER A 864 0.97 9.74 6.08
C SER A 864 1.19 11.10 6.76
N GLN A 865 0.80 12.21 6.11
CA GLN A 865 0.94 13.58 6.63
C GLN A 865 -0.28 14.06 7.44
N ASP A 866 -1.43 13.38 7.32
CA ASP A 866 -2.63 13.66 8.11
C ASP A 866 -2.41 13.18 9.55
N LYS A 867 -2.83 14.00 10.53
CA LYS A 867 -2.68 13.78 11.97
C LYS A 867 -4.01 13.75 12.74
N GLU A 868 -5.12 14.02 12.04
CA GLU A 868 -6.43 14.31 12.64
C GLU A 868 -7.47 13.29 12.23
N SER A 869 -7.48 12.91 10.95
CA SER A 869 -8.60 12.14 10.38
C SER A 869 -8.69 10.75 11.02
N PRO A 870 -9.89 10.27 11.39
CA PRO A 870 -10.08 8.98 12.05
C PRO A 870 -9.61 7.83 11.15
N SER A 871 -9.26 6.68 11.74
CA SER A 871 -9.22 5.42 11.01
C SER A 871 -10.65 4.99 10.67
N ILE A 872 -10.89 4.47 9.47
CA ILE A 872 -12.20 3.93 9.07
C ILE A 872 -12.13 2.40 9.04
N VAL A 873 -12.84 1.73 9.93
CA VAL A 873 -12.98 0.27 9.92
C VAL A 873 -14.05 -0.13 8.91
N ALA A 874 -13.89 -1.28 8.26
CA ALA A 874 -15.05 -2.04 7.78
C ALA A 874 -14.94 -3.51 8.18
N VAL A 875 -16.09 -4.06 8.59
CA VAL A 875 -16.31 -5.51 8.76
C VAL A 875 -17.38 -5.92 7.77
N VAL A 876 -17.15 -6.99 7.03
CA VAL A 876 -18.09 -7.56 6.06
C VAL A 876 -18.34 -9.03 6.38
N ALA A 877 -19.49 -9.55 5.97
CA ALA A 877 -19.80 -10.97 6.15
C ALA A 877 -20.68 -11.53 5.04
N THR A 878 -20.50 -12.82 4.73
CA THR A 878 -21.37 -13.57 3.82
C THR A 878 -22.80 -13.66 4.36
N VAL A 879 -23.80 -13.46 3.52
CA VAL A 879 -25.23 -13.50 3.93
C VAL A 879 -26.02 -14.69 3.37
N ASN A 880 -25.46 -15.46 2.41
CA ASN A 880 -26.13 -16.59 1.78
C ASN A 880 -25.31 -17.88 1.85
N TRP A 881 -25.74 -18.84 2.69
CA TRP A 881 -25.18 -20.20 2.72
C TRP A 881 -26.02 -21.14 1.82
N PRO A 882 -25.42 -22.10 1.08
CA PRO A 882 -24.00 -22.46 1.01
C PRO A 882 -23.17 -21.69 -0.03
N ALA A 883 -23.76 -20.78 -0.81
CA ALA A 883 -23.08 -20.13 -1.95
C ALA A 883 -21.95 -19.15 -1.56
N ALA A 884 -22.00 -18.54 -0.36
CA ALA A 884 -20.96 -17.70 0.25
C ALA A 884 -20.41 -16.54 -0.63
N ASN A 885 -21.23 -16.03 -1.56
CA ASN A 885 -20.81 -15.07 -2.60
C ASN A 885 -21.47 -13.68 -2.48
N ARG A 886 -22.51 -13.51 -1.64
CA ARG A 886 -23.14 -12.20 -1.34
C ARG A 886 -22.75 -11.74 0.05
N TYR A 887 -22.48 -10.44 0.21
CA TYR A 887 -21.93 -9.86 1.43
C TYR A 887 -22.70 -8.62 1.90
N ALA A 888 -22.93 -8.52 3.20
CA ALA A 888 -23.31 -7.27 3.88
C ALA A 888 -22.08 -6.63 4.55
N ALA A 889 -22.16 -5.34 4.88
CA ALA A 889 -21.04 -4.61 5.47
C ALA A 889 -21.47 -3.64 6.57
N ARG A 890 -20.57 -3.42 7.53
CA ARG A 890 -20.62 -2.34 8.52
C ARG A 890 -19.35 -1.52 8.43
N VAL A 891 -19.50 -0.20 8.51
CA VAL A 891 -18.41 0.77 8.29
C VAL A 891 -18.46 1.81 9.40
N LEU A 892 -17.32 2.04 10.05
CA LEU A 892 -17.22 2.80 11.30
C LEU A 892 -15.99 3.72 11.29
N ALA A 893 -16.02 4.78 12.09
CA ALA A 893 -14.85 5.60 12.37
C ALA A 893 -14.34 5.33 13.79
N GLN A 894 -13.02 5.27 13.96
CA GLN A 894 -12.33 5.15 15.24
C GLN A 894 -11.09 6.05 15.30
N ALA A 895 -10.42 6.10 16.44
CA ALA A 895 -9.31 7.01 16.71
C ALA A 895 -8.20 6.99 15.64
N HIS A 896 -7.53 8.14 15.46
CA HIS A 896 -6.49 8.34 14.45
C HIS A 896 -5.39 7.27 14.54
N ARG A 897 -5.19 6.50 13.46
CA ARG A 897 -4.18 5.42 13.32
C ARG A 897 -4.29 4.28 14.35
N MET A 898 -5.42 4.17 15.04
CA MET A 898 -5.76 2.95 15.77
C MET A 898 -5.99 1.82 14.76
N GLU A 899 -5.19 0.76 14.85
CA GLU A 899 -5.28 -0.46 14.03
C GLU A 899 -6.16 -1.53 14.68
N LYS A 900 -6.19 -1.61 16.03
CA LYS A 900 -7.19 -2.39 16.77
C LYS A 900 -8.59 -1.97 16.33
N ILE A 901 -9.49 -2.90 16.07
CA ILE A 901 -10.92 -2.62 15.88
C ILE A 901 -11.59 -2.46 17.25
N LEU A 902 -12.29 -1.34 17.45
CA LEU A 902 -13.16 -1.13 18.61
C LEU A 902 -14.53 -1.77 18.39
N ASN A 903 -15.11 -2.36 19.45
CA ASN A 903 -16.43 -3.01 19.46
C ASN A 903 -16.60 -4.05 18.33
N PHE A 904 -15.55 -4.84 18.07
CA PHE A 904 -15.55 -5.87 17.04
C PHE A 904 -16.65 -6.91 17.27
N GLY A 905 -16.94 -7.24 18.53
CA GLY A 905 -18.00 -8.15 18.92
C GLY A 905 -19.40 -7.65 18.55
N ASP A 906 -19.76 -6.43 18.94
CA ASP A 906 -21.05 -5.80 18.60
C ASP A 906 -21.29 -5.80 17.08
N VAL A 907 -20.24 -5.48 16.31
CA VAL A 907 -20.30 -5.35 14.85
C VAL A 907 -20.47 -6.71 14.17
N CYS A 908 -19.78 -7.74 14.66
CA CYS A 908 -19.98 -9.11 14.21
C CYS A 908 -21.37 -9.64 14.63
N LEU A 909 -21.85 -9.26 15.81
CA LEU A 909 -23.16 -9.66 16.34
C LEU A 909 -24.33 -9.09 15.53
N ASP A 910 -24.25 -7.83 15.08
CA ASP A 910 -25.27 -7.29 14.17
C ASP A 910 -25.26 -7.98 12.79
N LEU A 911 -24.07 -8.28 12.24
CA LEU A 911 -23.95 -9.05 11.01
C LEU A 911 -24.53 -10.47 11.16
N VAL A 912 -24.24 -11.17 12.26
CA VAL A 912 -24.84 -12.48 12.61
C VAL A 912 -26.37 -12.36 12.79
N THR A 913 -26.85 -11.28 13.39
CA THR A 913 -28.28 -11.00 13.56
C THR A 913 -28.97 -10.77 12.21
N HIS A 914 -28.31 -10.09 11.28
CA HIS A 914 -28.79 -9.93 9.90
C HIS A 914 -28.79 -11.27 9.14
N TYR A 915 -27.71 -12.07 9.24
CA TYR A 915 -27.65 -13.42 8.68
C TYR A 915 -28.81 -14.29 9.18
N ALA A 916 -29.11 -14.26 10.49
CA ALA A 916 -30.18 -15.06 11.09
C ALA A 916 -31.58 -14.60 10.64
N LYS A 917 -31.80 -13.29 10.44
CA LYS A 917 -33.06 -12.76 9.88
C LYS A 917 -33.32 -13.28 8.47
N LEU A 918 -32.28 -13.45 7.65
CA LEU A 918 -32.37 -14.00 6.29
C LEU A 918 -32.48 -15.54 6.27
N ASN A 919 -31.49 -16.23 6.84
CA ASN A 919 -31.32 -17.69 6.74
C ASN A 919 -32.19 -18.48 7.74
N LYS A 920 -32.91 -17.79 8.64
CA LYS A 920 -33.74 -18.36 9.73
C LYS A 920 -32.99 -19.18 10.79
N ALA A 921 -31.65 -19.25 10.70
CA ALA A 921 -30.75 -19.83 11.68
C ALA A 921 -29.53 -18.93 11.88
N ARG A 922 -28.96 -18.95 13.10
CA ARG A 922 -27.60 -18.43 13.34
C ARG A 922 -26.58 -19.40 12.72
N PRO A 923 -25.40 -18.94 12.27
CA PRO A 923 -24.36 -19.86 11.82
C PRO A 923 -23.79 -20.65 12.99
N GLU A 924 -23.49 -21.91 12.75
CA GLU A 924 -22.86 -22.82 13.72
C GLU A 924 -21.33 -22.63 13.70
N LYS A 925 -20.78 -22.24 12.54
CA LYS A 925 -19.35 -22.05 12.29
C LYS A 925 -19.05 -20.65 11.76
N ILE A 926 -17.97 -20.03 12.23
CA ILE A 926 -17.52 -18.70 11.83
C ILE A 926 -16.03 -18.73 11.45
N VAL A 927 -15.68 -18.18 10.29
CA VAL A 927 -14.28 -18.03 9.82
C VAL A 927 -14.02 -16.57 9.50
N ILE A 928 -13.00 -15.98 10.14
CA ILE A 928 -12.73 -14.54 10.15
C ILE A 928 -11.37 -14.27 9.50
N PHE A 929 -11.35 -13.37 8.52
CA PHE A 929 -10.12 -12.93 7.86
C PHE A 929 -9.79 -11.46 8.16
N ARG A 930 -8.55 -11.17 8.55
CA ARG A 930 -8.08 -9.84 9.00
C ARG A 930 -6.86 -9.36 8.18
N ASP A 931 -6.94 -8.21 7.52
CA ASP A 931 -5.78 -7.49 6.92
C ASP A 931 -5.54 -6.18 7.68
N GLY A 932 -4.37 -5.57 7.47
CA GLY A 932 -3.87 -4.39 8.20
C GLY A 932 -2.82 -4.74 9.25
N VAL A 933 -3.04 -5.80 10.03
CA VAL A 933 -2.19 -6.19 11.18
C VAL A 933 -0.86 -6.84 10.79
N SER A 934 0.20 -6.46 11.51
CA SER A 934 1.54 -7.04 11.43
C SER A 934 1.79 -8.09 12.53
N GLU A 935 2.85 -8.90 12.36
CA GLU A 935 3.22 -10.00 13.28
C GLU A 935 3.31 -9.56 14.75
N SER A 936 3.81 -8.34 15.02
CA SER A 936 3.91 -7.79 16.38
C SER A 936 2.56 -7.45 17.04
N GLN A 937 1.48 -7.37 16.25
CA GLN A 937 0.14 -7.01 16.69
C GLN A 937 -0.79 -8.22 16.86
N PHE A 938 -0.36 -9.44 16.50
CA PHE A 938 -1.19 -10.66 16.57
C PHE A 938 -1.74 -10.92 17.98
N HIS A 939 -0.96 -10.61 19.03
CA HIS A 939 -1.41 -10.74 20.41
C HIS A 939 -2.60 -9.81 20.73
N MET A 940 -2.61 -8.56 20.23
CA MET A 940 -3.76 -7.64 20.39
C MET A 940 -5.02 -8.21 19.72
N VAL A 941 -4.90 -8.80 18.53
CA VAL A 941 -6.05 -9.42 17.84
C VAL A 941 -6.61 -10.60 18.66
N LEU A 942 -5.74 -11.36 19.32
CA LEU A 942 -6.12 -12.49 20.17
C LEU A 942 -6.69 -12.10 21.55
N THR A 943 -6.10 -11.11 22.23
CA THR A 943 -6.48 -10.73 23.60
C THR A 943 -7.53 -9.64 23.67
N GLU A 944 -7.69 -8.86 22.59
CA GLU A 944 -8.64 -7.75 22.52
C GLU A 944 -9.75 -8.03 21.49
N GLU A 945 -9.45 -8.16 20.19
CA GLU A 945 -10.50 -8.33 19.15
C GLU A 945 -11.27 -9.65 19.30
N LEU A 946 -10.59 -10.79 19.42
CA LEU A 946 -11.22 -12.11 19.60
C LEU A 946 -11.94 -12.25 20.96
N LYS A 947 -11.42 -11.61 22.01
CA LYS A 947 -12.03 -11.63 23.34
C LYS A 947 -13.33 -10.82 23.35
N ASP A 948 -13.32 -9.63 22.76
CA ASP A 948 -14.50 -8.78 22.57
C ASP A 948 -15.59 -9.51 21.76
N LEU A 949 -15.19 -10.20 20.68
CA LEU A 949 -16.08 -11.06 19.89
C LEU A 949 -16.76 -12.15 20.71
N LYS A 950 -15.99 -12.93 21.47
CA LYS A 950 -16.54 -14.00 22.31
C LYS A 950 -17.47 -13.46 23.38
N THR A 951 -17.06 -12.39 24.08
CA THR A 951 -17.88 -11.74 25.12
C THR A 951 -19.23 -11.27 24.57
N ALA A 952 -19.26 -10.69 23.36
CA ALA A 952 -20.51 -10.26 22.71
C ALA A 952 -21.42 -11.43 22.35
N PHE A 953 -20.89 -12.55 21.86
CA PHE A 953 -21.67 -13.76 21.55
C PHE A 953 -22.16 -14.50 22.82
N GLU A 954 -21.31 -14.59 23.84
CA GLU A 954 -21.65 -15.15 25.16
C GLU A 954 -22.82 -14.39 25.81
N SER A 955 -22.89 -13.07 25.66
CA SER A 955 -23.96 -12.22 26.20
C SER A 955 -25.38 -12.57 25.71
N ILE A 956 -25.50 -13.26 24.57
CA ILE A 956 -26.77 -13.73 23.98
C ILE A 956 -26.87 -15.27 23.93
N ASN A 957 -26.10 -15.96 24.77
CA ASN A 957 -26.03 -17.42 24.89
C ASN A 957 -25.81 -18.12 23.54
N TYR A 958 -24.76 -17.70 22.82
CA TYR A 958 -24.43 -18.14 21.47
C TYR A 958 -22.95 -18.48 21.38
N PHE A 959 -22.64 -19.70 20.95
CA PHE A 959 -21.30 -20.29 21.01
C PHE A 959 -20.89 -20.96 19.68
N PRO A 960 -20.70 -20.18 18.60
CA PRO A 960 -20.23 -20.72 17.31
C PRO A 960 -18.76 -21.13 17.40
N SER A 961 -18.33 -22.12 16.61
CA SER A 961 -16.89 -22.43 16.50
C SER A 961 -16.18 -21.40 15.62
N ILE A 962 -15.17 -20.72 16.16
CA ILE A 962 -14.48 -19.60 15.51
C ILE A 962 -13.07 -20.00 15.01
N THR A 963 -12.76 -19.64 13.76
CA THR A 963 -11.39 -19.61 13.22
C THR A 963 -11.02 -18.17 12.86
N LEU A 964 -9.82 -17.72 13.24
CA LEU A 964 -9.31 -16.37 13.01
C LEU A 964 -7.98 -16.41 12.27
N ILE A 965 -7.95 -15.74 11.11
CA ILE A 965 -6.87 -15.83 10.12
C ILE A 965 -6.43 -14.42 9.72
N VAL A 966 -5.16 -14.10 9.88
CA VAL A 966 -4.56 -12.90 9.31
C VAL A 966 -4.20 -13.16 7.84
N ALA A 967 -4.50 -12.20 6.96
CA ALA A 967 -4.30 -12.26 5.51
C ALA A 967 -3.42 -11.11 5.02
N GLN A 968 -2.11 -11.23 5.18
CA GLN A 968 -1.14 -10.18 4.82
C GLN A 968 -0.77 -10.21 3.33
N LYS A 969 -1.30 -9.26 2.56
CA LYS A 969 -0.84 -9.00 1.18
C LYS A 969 0.39 -8.07 1.10
N ARG A 970 0.87 -7.52 2.24
CA ARG A 970 1.83 -6.38 2.27
C ARG A 970 3.28 -6.73 2.67
N HIS A 971 3.71 -7.99 2.61
CA HIS A 971 5.08 -8.45 2.88
C HIS A 971 6.11 -8.24 1.72
N GLN A 972 7.32 -8.80 1.84
CA GLN A 972 8.42 -8.74 0.86
C GLN A 972 8.64 -10.04 0.07
N THR A 973 8.15 -11.17 0.57
CA THR A 973 8.38 -12.48 -0.06
C THR A 973 7.82 -12.55 -1.48
N ARG A 974 8.56 -13.22 -2.38
CA ARG A 974 8.26 -13.51 -3.78
C ARG A 974 8.68 -14.94 -4.09
N LEU A 975 7.93 -15.56 -5.01
CA LEU A 975 8.18 -16.91 -5.51
C LEU A 975 8.56 -16.79 -6.99
N PHE A 976 9.65 -17.46 -7.39
CA PHE A 976 10.07 -17.55 -8.79
C PHE A 976 10.18 -19.03 -9.16
N PRO A 977 9.61 -19.50 -10.28
CA PRO A 977 9.83 -20.86 -10.73
C PRO A 977 11.33 -21.10 -11.00
N VAL A 978 11.82 -22.31 -10.74
CA VAL A 978 13.13 -22.77 -11.24
C VAL A 978 13.02 -23.00 -12.74
N ASP A 979 12.01 -23.77 -13.16
CA ASP A 979 11.74 -24.14 -14.54
C ASP A 979 10.62 -23.26 -15.12
N ALA A 980 10.93 -22.45 -16.15
CA ALA A 980 9.95 -21.54 -16.77
C ALA A 980 8.95 -22.25 -17.73
N ASN A 981 9.09 -23.57 -17.90
CA ASN A 981 8.34 -24.36 -18.88
C ASN A 981 6.84 -24.30 -18.59
N GLY A 982 6.07 -23.76 -19.54
CA GLY A 982 4.62 -23.68 -19.46
C GLY A 982 4.04 -22.44 -18.77
N VAL A 983 4.83 -21.43 -18.36
CA VAL A 983 4.29 -20.17 -17.80
C VAL A 983 4.58 -18.96 -18.69
N CYS A 984 3.55 -18.49 -19.41
CA CYS A 984 3.65 -17.38 -20.36
C CYS A 984 4.15 -16.03 -19.78
N THR A 985 4.11 -15.84 -18.45
CA THR A 985 4.49 -14.60 -17.77
C THR A 985 5.74 -14.75 -16.88
N GLY A 986 6.35 -15.94 -16.83
CA GLY A 986 7.47 -16.27 -15.93
C GLY A 986 7.13 -16.28 -14.44
N ASN A 987 5.84 -16.17 -14.08
CA ASN A 987 5.37 -16.21 -12.70
C ASN A 987 5.20 -17.65 -12.18
N VAL A 988 4.75 -17.81 -10.94
CA VAL A 988 4.19 -19.10 -10.47
C VAL A 988 2.74 -19.26 -10.94
N PHE A 989 2.26 -20.50 -11.00
CA PHE A 989 0.86 -20.80 -11.36
C PHE A 989 -0.14 -20.27 -10.31
N PRO A 990 -1.37 -19.90 -10.70
CA PRO A 990 -2.46 -19.73 -9.73
C PRO A 990 -2.62 -21.00 -8.88
N GLY A 991 -2.89 -20.84 -7.59
CA GLY A 991 -2.97 -21.97 -6.65
C GLY A 991 -1.61 -22.44 -6.15
N THR A 992 -0.50 -21.74 -6.45
CA THR A 992 0.82 -22.09 -5.86
C THR A 992 0.86 -21.76 -4.37
N VAL A 993 0.97 -22.79 -3.53
CA VAL A 993 1.18 -22.75 -2.09
C VAL A 993 2.65 -22.99 -1.74
N VAL A 994 3.15 -22.27 -0.73
CA VAL A 994 4.38 -22.57 0.00
C VAL A 994 4.10 -22.53 1.49
N ASP A 995 4.19 -23.71 2.13
CA ASP A 995 3.94 -23.94 3.54
C ASP A 995 5.07 -24.72 4.25
N THR A 996 6.27 -24.71 3.66
CA THR A 996 7.51 -25.28 4.22
C THR A 996 8.67 -24.29 4.11
N ASN A 997 9.76 -24.55 4.84
CA ASN A 997 11.05 -23.80 4.84
C ASN A 997 10.99 -22.33 5.25
N VAL A 998 10.27 -21.49 4.50
CA VAL A 998 10.24 -20.01 4.59
C VAL A 998 9.04 -19.45 5.37
N VAL A 999 8.21 -20.34 5.91
CA VAL A 999 7.10 -20.08 6.85
C VAL A 999 7.57 -20.11 8.31
N HIS A 1000 6.73 -19.75 9.27
CA HIS A 1000 7.09 -19.72 10.69
C HIS A 1000 7.49 -21.13 11.22
N PRO A 1001 8.41 -21.26 12.21
CA PRO A 1001 8.94 -22.57 12.60
C PRO A 1001 7.91 -23.57 13.15
N PHE A 1002 6.85 -23.10 13.80
CA PHE A 1002 5.87 -23.98 14.46
C PHE A 1002 4.42 -23.46 14.49
N GLU A 1003 4.15 -22.23 14.06
CA GLU A 1003 2.78 -21.67 13.99
C GLU A 1003 2.14 -22.03 12.63
N PHE A 1004 0.81 -21.91 12.55
CA PHE A 1004 0.05 -22.31 11.37
C PHE A 1004 -0.03 -21.19 10.32
N ASP A 1005 0.99 -21.08 9.46
CA ASP A 1005 1.06 -20.09 8.39
C ASP A 1005 1.48 -20.65 7.01
N PHE A 1006 1.08 -19.98 5.92
CA PHE A 1006 1.43 -20.34 4.55
C PHE A 1006 1.31 -19.17 3.56
N TYR A 1007 2.06 -19.23 2.46
CA TYR A 1007 1.94 -18.32 1.33
C TYR A 1007 1.09 -18.96 0.23
N LEU A 1008 0.04 -18.27 -0.26
CA LEU A 1008 -0.79 -18.72 -1.38
C LEU A 1008 -0.81 -17.67 -2.50
N CYS A 1009 -0.37 -18.05 -3.70
CA CYS A 1009 -0.50 -17.27 -4.92
C CYS A 1009 -1.77 -17.69 -5.69
N SER A 1010 -2.93 -17.25 -5.20
CA SER A 1010 -4.25 -17.59 -5.75
C SER A 1010 -4.56 -17.04 -7.17
N HIS A 1011 -3.66 -16.27 -7.79
CA HIS A 1011 -3.97 -15.51 -9.01
C HIS A 1011 -2.82 -15.53 -10.02
N ASN A 1012 -3.16 -15.33 -11.29
CA ASN A 1012 -2.20 -15.15 -12.38
C ASN A 1012 -1.63 -13.72 -12.39
N GLY A 1013 -0.32 -13.58 -12.23
CA GLY A 1013 0.40 -12.33 -12.46
C GLY A 1013 0.54 -12.02 -13.95
N SER A 1014 -0.36 -11.20 -14.49
CA SER A 1014 -0.30 -10.74 -15.88
C SER A 1014 0.72 -9.62 -16.14
N LEU A 1015 1.28 -8.99 -15.09
CA LEU A 1015 2.22 -7.88 -15.19
C LEU A 1015 3.14 -7.84 -13.96
N GLY A 1016 4.46 -7.85 -14.19
CA GLY A 1016 5.48 -7.92 -13.15
C GLY A 1016 5.51 -9.24 -12.38
N THR A 1017 6.32 -9.33 -11.31
CA THR A 1017 6.26 -10.47 -10.38
C THR A 1017 4.98 -10.45 -9.54
N SER A 1018 4.29 -11.58 -9.52
CA SER A 1018 3.18 -11.91 -8.63
C SER A 1018 3.60 -11.79 -7.17
N LYS A 1019 2.60 -11.58 -6.32
CA LYS A 1019 2.77 -11.57 -4.88
C LYS A 1019 1.79 -12.56 -4.26
N PRO A 1020 2.24 -13.66 -3.64
CA PRO A 1020 1.34 -14.47 -2.84
C PRO A 1020 0.77 -13.61 -1.70
N THR A 1021 -0.34 -14.04 -1.11
CA THR A 1021 -0.78 -13.52 0.19
C THR A 1021 -0.30 -14.50 1.26
N HIS A 1022 0.25 -13.97 2.35
CA HIS A 1022 0.65 -14.73 3.52
C HIS A 1022 -0.56 -14.85 4.45
N TYR A 1023 -1.01 -16.07 4.69
CA TYR A 1023 -2.07 -16.38 5.64
C TYR A 1023 -1.45 -16.95 6.91
N HIS A 1024 -1.93 -16.51 8.07
CA HIS A 1024 -1.45 -16.96 9.38
C HIS A 1024 -2.66 -17.15 10.31
N VAL A 1025 -2.88 -18.38 10.78
CA VAL A 1025 -4.00 -18.72 11.66
C VAL A 1025 -3.64 -18.37 13.10
N LEU A 1026 -4.39 -17.48 13.72
CA LEU A 1026 -4.17 -17.09 15.12
C LEU A 1026 -4.95 -17.98 16.08
N TRP A 1027 -6.14 -18.43 15.68
CA TRP A 1027 -7.04 -19.22 16.51
C TRP A 1027 -7.87 -20.15 15.63
N ASP A 1028 -8.12 -21.38 16.06
CA ASP A 1028 -8.97 -22.31 15.34
C ASP A 1028 -9.71 -23.30 16.24
N GLU A 1029 -11.04 -23.21 16.27
CA GLU A 1029 -11.94 -24.18 16.90
C GLU A 1029 -12.55 -25.17 15.91
N ASN A 1030 -12.41 -24.95 14.60
CA ASN A 1030 -12.92 -25.82 13.56
C ASN A 1030 -12.00 -27.02 13.29
N LYS A 1031 -10.69 -26.88 13.58
CA LYS A 1031 -9.65 -27.92 13.47
C LYS A 1031 -9.33 -28.26 12.02
N PHE A 1032 -9.10 -27.21 11.22
CA PHE A 1032 -8.65 -27.34 9.83
C PHE A 1032 -7.32 -28.09 9.73
N SER A 1033 -7.18 -28.94 8.71
CA SER A 1033 -5.85 -29.30 8.21
C SER A 1033 -5.25 -28.19 7.33
N SER A 1034 -3.95 -28.25 7.06
CA SER A 1034 -3.30 -27.36 6.08
C SER A 1034 -3.96 -27.44 4.71
N ASP A 1035 -4.26 -28.64 4.20
CA ASP A 1035 -4.88 -28.80 2.88
C ASP A 1035 -6.31 -28.24 2.85
N ASP A 1036 -7.14 -28.56 3.85
CA ASP A 1036 -8.52 -28.03 3.96
C ASP A 1036 -8.55 -26.51 3.85
N LEU A 1037 -7.73 -25.83 4.66
CA LEU A 1037 -7.77 -24.37 4.76
C LEU A 1037 -7.18 -23.70 3.51
N GLN A 1038 -6.13 -24.28 2.94
CA GLN A 1038 -5.54 -23.79 1.70
C GLN A 1038 -6.53 -23.91 0.52
N LYS A 1039 -7.25 -25.05 0.44
CA LYS A 1039 -8.29 -25.34 -0.56
C LYS A 1039 -9.51 -24.43 -0.36
N LEU A 1040 -9.96 -24.23 0.88
CA LEU A 1040 -11.04 -23.29 1.23
C LEU A 1040 -10.71 -21.86 0.78
N ILE A 1041 -9.55 -21.33 1.17
CA ILE A 1041 -9.16 -19.96 0.84
C ILE A 1041 -8.97 -19.79 -0.68
N TYR A 1042 -8.41 -20.80 -1.35
CA TYR A 1042 -8.26 -20.75 -2.80
C TYR A 1042 -9.61 -20.79 -3.52
N ASN A 1043 -10.53 -21.66 -3.10
CA ASN A 1043 -11.88 -21.74 -3.66
C ASN A 1043 -12.66 -20.42 -3.45
N LEU A 1044 -12.58 -19.82 -2.26
CA LEU A 1044 -13.16 -18.50 -2.01
C LEU A 1044 -12.57 -17.43 -2.93
N CYS A 1045 -11.29 -17.49 -3.32
CA CYS A 1045 -10.71 -16.51 -4.27
C CYS A 1045 -11.43 -16.44 -5.64
N PHE A 1046 -12.29 -17.41 -5.99
CA PHE A 1046 -13.10 -17.39 -7.23
C PHE A 1046 -14.47 -16.70 -7.09
N THR A 1047 -14.99 -16.46 -5.87
CA THR A 1047 -16.33 -15.89 -5.67
C THR A 1047 -16.38 -14.35 -5.76
N PHE A 1048 -15.26 -13.69 -6.10
CA PHE A 1048 -15.18 -12.22 -6.17
C PHE A 1048 -15.95 -11.65 -7.36
N ALA A 1049 -17.20 -11.25 -7.12
CA ALA A 1049 -18.20 -10.84 -8.10
C ALA A 1049 -17.78 -9.77 -9.14
N ARG A 1050 -16.66 -9.04 -8.96
CA ARG A 1050 -16.26 -7.91 -9.84
C ARG A 1050 -15.51 -8.30 -11.11
N CYS A 1051 -15.03 -9.53 -11.27
CA CYS A 1051 -14.33 -10.00 -12.48
C CYS A 1051 -14.33 -11.54 -12.62
N THR A 1052 -14.10 -12.04 -13.84
CA THR A 1052 -14.10 -13.49 -14.16
C THR A 1052 -12.73 -14.14 -14.01
N ARG A 1053 -12.06 -13.91 -12.88
CA ARG A 1053 -10.72 -14.46 -12.57
C ARG A 1053 -10.46 -14.44 -11.06
N PRO A 1054 -9.69 -15.40 -10.51
CA PRO A 1054 -9.45 -15.46 -9.09
C PRO A 1054 -8.64 -14.25 -8.61
N VAL A 1055 -8.98 -13.76 -7.43
CA VAL A 1055 -8.30 -12.62 -6.79
C VAL A 1055 -7.15 -13.05 -5.90
N SER A 1056 -6.15 -12.18 -5.80
CA SER A 1056 -4.93 -12.37 -4.99
C SER A 1056 -5.15 -12.50 -3.47
N LEU A 1057 -6.36 -12.18 -3.01
CA LEU A 1057 -6.72 -11.95 -1.61
C LEU A 1057 -8.15 -12.43 -1.44
N VAL A 1058 -8.41 -13.21 -0.39
CA VAL A 1058 -9.71 -13.85 -0.16
C VAL A 1058 -10.85 -12.80 -0.12
N PRO A 1059 -12.02 -13.02 -0.74
CA PRO A 1059 -13.00 -11.97 -0.97
C PRO A 1059 -13.54 -11.25 0.28
N PRO A 1060 -13.76 -11.89 1.46
CA PRO A 1060 -14.16 -11.18 2.66
C PRO A 1060 -13.24 -9.98 2.96
N VAL A 1061 -11.92 -10.19 2.93
CA VAL A 1061 -10.94 -9.11 3.15
C VAL A 1061 -10.97 -8.09 2.01
N TYR A 1062 -11.06 -8.55 0.77
CA TYR A 1062 -11.04 -7.64 -0.39
C TYR A 1062 -12.31 -6.76 -0.43
N TYR A 1063 -13.44 -7.27 0.06
CA TYR A 1063 -14.65 -6.48 0.27
C TYR A 1063 -14.53 -5.55 1.48
N ALA A 1064 -13.80 -5.92 2.53
CA ALA A 1064 -13.50 -5.02 3.65
C ALA A 1064 -12.64 -3.81 3.22
N ASP A 1065 -11.54 -3.97 2.48
CA ASP A 1065 -10.76 -2.83 1.94
C ASP A 1065 -11.62 -1.93 1.04
N LEU A 1066 -12.51 -2.51 0.22
CA LEU A 1066 -13.45 -1.73 -0.61
C LEU A 1066 -14.48 -0.96 0.22
N ALA A 1067 -15.01 -1.54 1.29
CA ALA A 1067 -15.98 -0.91 2.19
C ALA A 1067 -15.33 0.17 3.08
N ALA A 1068 -14.15 -0.12 3.65
CA ALA A 1068 -13.38 0.82 4.46
C ALA A 1068 -12.88 2.01 3.62
N TYR A 1069 -12.47 1.76 2.37
CA TYR A 1069 -12.22 2.83 1.40
C TYR A 1069 -13.49 3.63 1.07
N ARG A 1070 -14.65 2.99 0.88
CA ARG A 1070 -15.91 3.72 0.64
C ARG A 1070 -16.26 4.63 1.83
N GLY A 1071 -16.08 4.17 3.07
CA GLY A 1071 -16.22 5.00 4.27
C GLY A 1071 -15.22 6.15 4.36
N ARG A 1072 -13.97 5.95 3.92
CA ARG A 1072 -12.99 7.05 3.76
C ARG A 1072 -13.50 8.12 2.79
N LEU A 1073 -14.11 7.73 1.67
CA LEU A 1073 -14.72 8.69 0.73
C LEU A 1073 -15.89 9.45 1.36
N TYR A 1074 -16.71 8.81 2.19
CA TYR A 1074 -17.79 9.49 2.93
C TYR A 1074 -17.24 10.54 3.90
N TYR A 1075 -16.20 10.19 4.67
CA TYR A 1075 -15.53 11.10 5.60
C TYR A 1075 -14.92 12.31 4.87
N GLU A 1076 -14.18 12.08 3.78
CA GLU A 1076 -13.57 13.15 2.98
C GLU A 1076 -14.63 14.07 2.35
N ALA A 1077 -15.70 13.49 1.80
CA ALA A 1077 -16.82 14.26 1.26
C ALA A 1077 -17.50 15.13 2.33
N ARG A 1078 -17.71 14.60 3.54
CA ARG A 1078 -18.26 15.33 4.68
C ARG A 1078 -17.33 16.46 5.15
N LYS A 1079 -16.03 16.20 5.39
CA LYS A 1079 -15.04 17.22 5.80
C LYS A 1079 -14.90 18.35 4.76
N SER A 1080 -15.24 18.09 3.49
CA SER A 1080 -15.31 19.11 2.44
C SER A 1080 -16.60 19.96 2.41
N ALA A 1081 -17.66 19.55 3.13
CA ALA A 1081 -19.03 20.06 2.95
C ALA A 1081 -19.70 20.59 4.22
N MET A 1082 -19.31 20.08 5.40
CA MET A 1082 -19.87 20.45 6.71
C MET A 1082 -18.71 20.67 7.70
N ARG A 1083 -18.76 21.74 8.51
CA ARG A 1083 -17.60 22.16 9.32
C ARG A 1083 -17.51 21.53 10.73
N ASN A 1084 -18.63 21.26 11.42
CA ASN A 1084 -18.60 21.06 12.89
C ASN A 1084 -19.27 19.79 13.47
N ASP A 1085 -19.93 18.92 12.69
CA ASP A 1085 -20.58 17.73 13.27
C ASP A 1085 -19.62 16.54 13.42
N GLU A 1086 -19.56 15.91 14.59
CA GLU A 1086 -18.59 14.85 14.92
C GLU A 1086 -19.02 13.42 14.49
N VAL A 1087 -20.31 13.07 14.59
CA VAL A 1087 -20.77 11.67 14.46
C VAL A 1087 -20.64 11.14 13.02
N PHE A 1088 -19.78 10.15 12.79
CA PHE A 1088 -19.60 9.50 11.48
C PHE A 1088 -20.92 8.97 10.90
N ALA A 1089 -21.12 9.13 9.59
CA ALA A 1089 -22.37 8.78 8.94
C ALA A 1089 -22.55 7.25 8.85
N LYS A 1090 -23.59 6.73 9.52
CA LYS A 1090 -24.08 5.37 9.28
C LYS A 1090 -24.58 5.21 7.84
N LEU A 1091 -24.61 3.98 7.35
CA LEU A 1091 -25.24 3.64 6.08
C LEU A 1091 -26.77 3.77 6.17
N HIS A 1092 -27.45 3.88 5.03
CA HIS A 1092 -28.92 3.84 5.00
C HIS A 1092 -29.40 2.39 5.21
N PRO A 1093 -30.56 2.14 5.85
CA PRO A 1093 -31.08 0.77 6.02
C PRO A 1093 -31.26 0.00 4.69
N ASP A 1094 -31.61 0.69 3.60
CA ASP A 1094 -31.68 0.13 2.24
C ASP A 1094 -30.32 -0.24 1.63
N THR A 1095 -29.21 0.33 2.11
CA THR A 1095 -27.88 0.19 1.50
C THR A 1095 -26.89 -0.59 2.37
N GLU A 1096 -27.07 -0.66 3.69
CA GLU A 1096 -26.15 -1.33 4.61
C GLU A 1096 -26.07 -2.86 4.41
N ASN A 1097 -27.16 -3.46 3.92
CA ASN A 1097 -27.35 -4.91 3.81
C ASN A 1097 -27.17 -5.44 2.37
N ILE A 1098 -26.55 -4.64 1.49
CA ILE A 1098 -26.22 -4.99 0.10
C ILE A 1098 -24.75 -4.70 -0.21
N MET A 1099 -24.26 -5.14 -1.38
CA MET A 1099 -22.87 -4.95 -1.80
C MET A 1099 -22.58 -3.55 -2.39
N PHE A 1100 -23.02 -2.47 -1.72
CA PHE A 1100 -22.89 -1.08 -2.21
C PHE A 1100 -21.44 -0.68 -2.56
N PHE A 1101 -20.45 -1.26 -1.86
CA PHE A 1101 -19.01 -1.04 -2.00
C PHE A 1101 -18.40 -1.54 -3.33
N VAL A 1102 -19.13 -2.36 -4.10
CA VAL A 1102 -18.72 -2.93 -5.40
C VAL A 1102 -18.48 -1.88 -6.49
#